data_AF-A0A255TAF6-F1
#
_entry.id   AF-A0A255TAF6-F1
#
_cell.length_a   1.000
_cell.length_b   1.000
_cell.length_c   1.000
_cell.angle_alpha   90.00
_cell.angle_beta   90.00
_cell.angle_gamma   90.00
#
_symmetry.space_group_name_H-M   'P 1'
#
loop_
_entity.id
_entity.type
_entity.pdbx_description
1 polymer ?
#
loop_
_entity_poly.entity_id
_entity_poly.type
_entity_poly.pdbx_seq_one_letter_code
_entity_poly.pdbx_strand_id
1 'polypeptide(L)'
;MNTSIIKQVKNGRLAMLLLLLTTVLTSFAQTVKVSMEDFDIAPGEQRVVDINVTNDVPYGTDLGGDIYLPAGLKIVPNEDGDYLTRNMTRCTSSHALTAATKAENSSLIEGQIRFSLVSQSGKTLKGNEGAVVSFTVEATDELAEDSKITLKDAFITNTSASNVVADCEANVHNSNYVRPVLTLSAQDFELTPTKQLNLSFAFATNREVSALQADITLPAGLEFVENEDGEYATFNMSRLTSSHTPSTTLNGNKLNIILSSTKSSNLKGEDGELFFVTLKATGDLAAESAITVDRIIASTSAGTRMNIEAIQVNVSNLDVAAKAVIDEAVAGLKTSLEQVKADLATYADGVQAMFNDKVEEAGNSIENIETAISTDVANGDVAANAETRNAEIAALAEVIAQIADDAKTAQENSLSNDGQYQNDLTAIADVQASLNEATTTVAGYDESVQAAFAETLSALQESVTDLTTTAEASHNNGTSVADAAALQESIAAVVANIEKLLADAAAAQQEYEEEVAKAAANEEQHTADLAAIAEVQTKLDAAKTTVEGYAESVQGAFAETVTTLETSVAGLTTTADASYNNGTSVADATALQESIAAVIADIEKLLADAAAAQQAFEANEAQHTADLAAIAEVQTKLDEVLKTIDGYSQSVQDAMAEAEAATQTSIDDLTAAAEASYAAGTSVADKETFDAAIAALNTQIANLAAAAEAAQNGYDANELQYKNDLAAIAEVQTKLETATTTVAGYAESVQGAFAETVTTLEASVAALTTTAETSYNNGTSVADAAALQESIAAVVADIEKLLTDAAAAQQAYEANEAQHIADLAAIAEVQTKLDEVLAIIDGYSQSVQDAMAGAEAATQTSIDELKVAAEASYAAGTSVADKETFDPAVAALNTQIANLAAAAEAAQNGVDANDAQYKADLEAIAAVQASLDEVKQAIDGYDEPVQQAVAEEEAGVQEAVGALKTLADASYTAGTSVADKDNLQEEIAKVLQLIEKLSADAAAANGSYAENNAQHEADLAAIEALKEHFDDMKAVVETYAQDVQDEFAQDMTAIQESIDGLVAAADASFTAGTAVEDKETLLAGIVAVTENIDAVAAEAEKVWQAYQENEAQYEADLAIIERVQNKFDAVLEKIAGFDETVAEVVAEDIETVRTAIDRLSSTAEKSHDNGTSVEDADLLQTMAYNVEALIAALDNKAELEQQKITTSISKVTQLNNGNVMFDLSGRQVKQGKGLVIIGKKKYVVK
;
A
#
# COMPACT_ATOMS: atom_id res chain seq x y z
N MET A 1 -51.89 4.01 -22.43
CA MET A 1 -51.95 3.52 -23.84
C MET A 1 -52.05 2.00 -23.76
N ASN A 2 -53.13 1.38 -24.22
CA ASN A 2 -53.30 0.79 -25.56
C ASN A 2 -52.27 -0.33 -25.86
N THR A 3 -52.62 -1.60 -26.16
CA THR A 3 -53.83 -2.08 -26.89
C THR A 3 -54.16 -3.57 -26.64
N SER A 4 -55.47 -3.89 -26.58
CA SER A 4 -56.23 -5.16 -26.88
C SER A 4 -55.64 -6.57 -26.61
N ILE A 5 -56.26 -7.51 -25.85
CA ILE A 5 -57.62 -8.15 -25.90
C ILE A 5 -57.71 -9.36 -26.89
N ILE A 6 -58.50 -10.41 -26.52
CA ILE A 6 -59.05 -11.58 -27.30
C ILE A 6 -58.17 -12.86 -27.27
N LYS A 7 -58.60 -14.11 -26.93
CA LYS A 7 -59.89 -14.82 -26.58
C LYS A 7 -59.73 -15.56 -25.22
N GLN A 8 -60.72 -16.03 -24.43
CA GLN A 8 -62.20 -16.10 -24.43
C GLN A 8 -62.93 -17.43 -24.83
N VAL A 9 -63.76 -17.96 -23.89
CA VAL A 9 -64.94 -18.89 -23.97
C VAL A 9 -64.79 -20.44 -23.98
N LYS A 10 -65.12 -21.06 -22.83
CA LYS A 10 -66.13 -22.14 -22.61
C LYS A 10 -66.38 -22.25 -21.08
N ASN A 11 -67.57 -22.50 -20.54
CA ASN A 11 -68.93 -22.23 -21.03
C ASN A 11 -69.86 -22.14 -19.79
N GLY A 12 -70.99 -21.42 -19.90
CA GLY A 12 -71.90 -21.20 -18.76
C GLY A 12 -72.78 -22.39 -18.37
N ARG A 13 -73.38 -22.25 -17.17
CA ARG A 13 -74.46 -23.04 -16.55
C ARG A 13 -75.67 -23.31 -17.48
N LEU A 14 -76.55 -24.19 -16.98
CA LEU A 14 -77.90 -24.62 -17.45
C LEU A 14 -77.99 -25.94 -18.24
N ALA A 15 -78.41 -26.98 -17.52
CA ALA A 15 -79.71 -27.67 -17.64
C ALA A 15 -80.19 -28.29 -18.97
N MET A 16 -80.93 -29.39 -18.78
CA MET A 16 -81.87 -30.08 -19.69
C MET A 16 -81.32 -31.07 -20.76
N LEU A 17 -81.51 -32.35 -20.40
CA LEU A 17 -82.55 -33.22 -21.01
C LEU A 17 -82.19 -33.99 -22.30
N LEU A 18 -81.80 -35.26 -22.12
CA LEU A 18 -82.25 -36.38 -22.95
C LEU A 18 -82.16 -37.67 -22.11
N LEU A 19 -83.25 -38.16 -21.51
CA LEU A 19 -84.33 -38.96 -22.10
C LEU A 19 -83.88 -40.38 -22.53
N LEU A 20 -84.02 -41.31 -21.59
CA LEU A 20 -84.20 -42.76 -21.81
C LEU A 20 -84.97 -43.25 -20.56
N LEU A 21 -86.26 -42.93 -20.44
CA LEU A 21 -87.41 -43.51 -21.15
C LEU A 21 -87.68 -44.96 -20.72
N THR A 22 -88.94 -45.19 -20.38
CA THR A 22 -89.51 -46.35 -19.70
C THR A 22 -89.81 -47.53 -20.65
N THR A 23 -90.27 -48.63 -20.03
CA THR A 23 -91.14 -49.71 -20.55
C THR A 23 -90.55 -51.06 -21.03
N VAL A 24 -90.93 -52.11 -20.27
CA VAL A 24 -91.56 -53.38 -20.70
C VAL A 24 -90.90 -54.21 -21.81
N LEU A 25 -90.58 -55.49 -21.49
CA LEU A 25 -91.10 -56.67 -22.21
C LEU A 25 -90.72 -57.99 -21.52
N THR A 26 -91.72 -58.82 -21.24
CA THR A 26 -91.57 -60.24 -20.85
C THR A 26 -91.65 -61.14 -22.08
N SER A 27 -91.07 -62.34 -22.02
CA SER A 27 -91.53 -63.47 -22.84
C SER A 27 -91.04 -64.82 -22.31
N PHE A 28 -91.98 -65.70 -21.92
CA PHE A 28 -91.97 -67.12 -22.32
C PHE A 28 -93.33 -67.78 -22.01
N ALA A 29 -93.70 -68.76 -22.83
CA ALA A 29 -94.86 -69.67 -22.76
C ALA A 29 -96.24 -69.06 -23.03
N GLN A 30 -96.91 -69.66 -24.01
CA GLN A 30 -98.23 -69.33 -24.56
C GLN A 30 -99.33 -70.00 -23.73
N THR A 31 -100.41 -69.27 -23.44
CA THR A 31 -101.45 -69.71 -22.48
C THR A 31 -102.80 -69.83 -23.15
N VAL A 32 -103.37 -71.04 -23.20
CA VAL A 32 -104.78 -71.25 -23.62
C VAL A 32 -105.65 -71.38 -22.38
N LYS A 33 -106.67 -70.53 -22.26
CA LYS A 33 -107.63 -70.52 -21.15
C LYS A 33 -109.06 -70.43 -21.67
N VAL A 34 -109.99 -70.95 -20.88
CA VAL A 34 -111.43 -70.75 -21.05
C VAL A 34 -111.95 -70.08 -19.78
N SER A 35 -112.82 -69.10 -19.93
CA SER A 35 -113.41 -68.34 -18.84
C SER A 35 -114.86 -67.99 -19.14
N MET A 36 -115.62 -67.73 -18.09
CA MET A 36 -116.86 -66.95 -18.12
C MET A 36 -116.63 -65.78 -17.17
N GLU A 37 -117.22 -64.63 -17.45
CA GLU A 37 -117.07 -63.45 -16.58
C GLU A 37 -118.07 -63.48 -15.43
N ASP A 38 -117.64 -63.06 -14.25
CA ASP A 38 -118.52 -62.82 -13.10
C ASP A 38 -119.46 -61.64 -13.40
N PHE A 39 -120.69 -61.70 -12.90
CA PHE A 39 -121.64 -60.61 -13.10
C PHE A 39 -122.69 -60.45 -12.01
N ASP A 40 -123.10 -59.21 -11.78
CA ASP A 40 -124.31 -58.89 -11.03
C ASP A 40 -125.57 -59.11 -11.90
N ILE A 41 -126.65 -59.59 -11.29
CA ILE A 41 -127.98 -59.67 -11.93
C ILE A 41 -129.08 -59.53 -10.89
N ALA A 42 -130.11 -58.74 -11.20
CA ALA A 42 -131.30 -58.65 -10.36
C ALA A 42 -132.32 -59.75 -10.71
N PRO A 43 -133.10 -60.28 -9.74
CA PRO A 43 -134.24 -61.14 -10.05
C PRO A 43 -135.19 -60.54 -11.11
N GLY A 44 -135.53 -61.34 -12.12
CA GLY A 44 -136.32 -60.94 -13.29
C GLY A 44 -135.52 -60.41 -14.49
N GLU A 45 -134.22 -60.18 -14.35
CA GLU A 45 -133.33 -59.70 -15.42
C GLU A 45 -132.79 -60.86 -16.27
N GLN A 46 -132.58 -60.60 -17.58
CA GLN A 46 -131.91 -61.52 -18.50
C GLN A 46 -130.50 -61.02 -18.84
N ARG A 47 -129.51 -61.92 -18.87
CA ARG A 47 -128.12 -61.60 -19.18
C ARG A 47 -127.49 -62.64 -20.09
N VAL A 48 -126.74 -62.18 -21.09
CA VAL A 48 -125.93 -63.03 -21.96
C VAL A 48 -124.64 -63.38 -21.22
N VAL A 49 -124.27 -64.66 -21.27
CA VAL A 49 -123.04 -65.22 -20.69
C VAL A 49 -122.20 -65.75 -21.83
N ASP A 50 -120.97 -65.24 -21.95
CA ASP A 50 -120.01 -65.63 -22.96
C ASP A 50 -119.02 -66.66 -22.39
N ILE A 51 -118.86 -67.79 -23.08
CA ILE A 51 -117.74 -68.71 -22.90
C ILE A 51 -116.57 -68.15 -23.71
N ASN A 52 -115.74 -67.39 -23.01
CA ASN A 52 -114.53 -66.77 -23.52
C ASN A 52 -113.41 -67.80 -23.68
N VAL A 53 -112.66 -67.70 -24.76
CA VAL A 53 -111.41 -68.46 -24.96
C VAL A 53 -110.29 -67.46 -25.23
N THR A 54 -109.24 -67.52 -24.41
CA THR A 54 -108.01 -66.77 -24.57
C THR A 54 -106.99 -67.68 -25.22
N ASN A 55 -106.58 -67.39 -26.45
CA ASN A 55 -105.53 -68.12 -27.15
C ASN A 55 -104.73 -67.19 -28.07
N ASP A 56 -103.46 -66.93 -27.74
CA ASP A 56 -102.61 -65.95 -28.46
C ASP A 56 -102.40 -66.28 -29.95
N VAL A 57 -102.59 -67.55 -30.33
CA VAL A 57 -102.54 -68.05 -31.72
C VAL A 57 -103.69 -69.03 -31.98
N PRO A 58 -104.08 -69.26 -33.25
CA PRO A 58 -105.20 -70.14 -33.58
C PRO A 58 -105.07 -71.56 -33.00
N TYR A 59 -105.95 -71.93 -32.08
CA TYR A 59 -105.91 -73.17 -31.30
C TYR A 59 -107.32 -73.71 -31.05
N GLY A 60 -107.47 -75.02 -30.87
CA GLY A 60 -108.76 -75.65 -30.63
C GLY A 60 -109.54 -75.97 -31.90
N THR A 61 -109.67 -77.24 -32.27
CA THR A 61 -110.59 -77.70 -33.33
C THR A 61 -111.96 -78.06 -32.77
N ASP A 62 -111.99 -78.60 -31.55
CA ASP A 62 -113.23 -78.92 -30.85
C ASP A 62 -113.23 -78.25 -29.47
N LEU A 63 -114.38 -77.70 -29.09
CA LEU A 63 -114.70 -77.16 -27.77
C LEU A 63 -116.03 -77.77 -27.30
N GLY A 64 -116.09 -78.37 -26.12
CA GLY A 64 -117.35 -78.87 -25.57
C GLY A 64 -117.29 -78.96 -24.06
N GLY A 65 -118.45 -79.21 -23.44
CA GLY A 65 -118.59 -79.33 -21.99
C GLY A 65 -120.05 -79.23 -21.54
N ASP A 66 -120.25 -79.28 -20.23
CA ASP A 66 -121.53 -79.15 -19.56
C ASP A 66 -121.61 -77.85 -18.77
N ILE A 67 -122.53 -76.98 -19.15
CA ILE A 67 -122.90 -75.81 -18.36
C ILE A 67 -123.91 -76.27 -17.30
N TYR A 68 -123.66 -75.95 -16.04
CA TYR A 68 -124.60 -76.12 -14.94
C TYR A 68 -125.00 -74.74 -14.42
N LEU A 69 -126.29 -74.43 -14.51
CA LEU A 69 -126.89 -73.26 -13.89
C LEU A 69 -127.25 -73.55 -12.43
N PRO A 70 -127.05 -72.58 -11.52
CA PRO A 70 -127.47 -72.68 -10.13
C PRO A 70 -129.00 -72.55 -10.02
N ALA A 71 -129.56 -73.03 -8.91
CA ALA A 71 -130.93 -72.70 -8.54
C ALA A 71 -131.09 -71.16 -8.49
N GLY A 72 -132.18 -70.64 -9.06
CA GLY A 72 -132.36 -69.20 -9.27
C GLY A 72 -132.00 -68.69 -10.68
N LEU A 73 -131.26 -69.46 -11.50
CA LEU A 73 -131.01 -69.13 -12.92
C LEU A 73 -131.59 -70.17 -13.86
N LYS A 74 -132.27 -69.72 -14.93
CA LYS A 74 -132.77 -70.57 -16.03
C LYS A 74 -132.16 -70.16 -17.37
N ILE A 75 -131.92 -71.10 -18.27
CA ILE A 75 -131.45 -70.81 -19.63
C ILE A 75 -132.64 -70.40 -20.52
N VAL A 76 -132.39 -69.46 -21.43
CA VAL A 76 -133.38 -68.92 -22.38
C VAL A 76 -132.94 -69.27 -23.81
N PRO A 77 -133.78 -69.92 -24.64
CA PRO A 77 -133.44 -70.18 -26.04
C PRO A 77 -133.42 -68.88 -26.85
N ASN A 78 -132.61 -68.84 -27.91
CA ASN A 78 -132.54 -67.72 -28.83
C ASN A 78 -133.74 -67.67 -29.80
N GLU A 79 -133.80 -66.67 -30.68
CA GLU A 79 -134.91 -66.46 -31.62
C GLU A 79 -135.13 -67.62 -32.61
N ASP A 80 -134.08 -68.38 -32.94
CA ASP A 80 -134.14 -69.57 -33.80
C ASP A 80 -134.55 -70.85 -33.03
N GLY A 81 -134.63 -70.78 -31.70
CA GLY A 81 -134.95 -71.89 -30.80
C GLY A 81 -133.73 -72.62 -30.21
N ASP A 82 -132.51 -72.25 -30.59
CA ASP A 82 -131.27 -72.85 -30.10
C ASP A 82 -130.85 -72.24 -28.75
N TYR A 83 -130.37 -73.08 -27.82
CA TYR A 83 -129.98 -72.62 -26.48
C TYR A 83 -128.60 -71.95 -26.40
N LEU A 84 -127.70 -72.22 -27.34
CA LEU A 84 -126.34 -71.65 -27.39
C LEU A 84 -126.04 -71.13 -28.80
N THR A 85 -125.30 -70.04 -28.90
CA THR A 85 -124.91 -69.39 -30.17
C THR A 85 -123.39 -69.41 -30.35
N ARG A 86 -122.88 -69.84 -31.51
CA ARG A 86 -121.44 -69.79 -31.82
C ARG A 86 -121.03 -68.40 -32.30
N ASN A 87 -119.92 -67.86 -31.78
CA ASN A 87 -119.36 -66.59 -32.24
C ASN A 87 -118.77 -66.75 -33.64
N MET A 88 -119.43 -66.20 -34.68
CA MET A 88 -119.02 -66.37 -36.08
C MET A 88 -117.77 -65.57 -36.50
N THR A 89 -117.24 -64.72 -35.62
CA THR A 89 -115.96 -64.04 -35.83
C THR A 89 -114.79 -64.91 -35.36
N ARG A 90 -114.92 -65.60 -34.22
CA ARG A 90 -113.90 -66.51 -33.66
C ARG A 90 -113.97 -67.93 -34.24
N CYS A 91 -115.18 -68.47 -34.39
CA CYS A 91 -115.44 -69.75 -35.03
C CYS A 91 -115.38 -69.61 -36.55
N THR A 92 -114.82 -70.59 -37.26
CA THR A 92 -114.97 -70.65 -38.73
C THR A 92 -116.32 -71.27 -39.10
N SER A 93 -116.78 -71.06 -40.34
CA SER A 93 -118.03 -71.66 -40.85
C SER A 93 -118.10 -73.19 -40.68
N SER A 94 -116.94 -73.85 -40.57
CA SER A 94 -116.78 -75.30 -40.35
C SER A 94 -117.07 -75.80 -38.93
N HIS A 95 -117.19 -74.92 -37.92
CA HIS A 95 -117.41 -75.31 -36.53
C HIS A 95 -118.91 -75.48 -36.24
N ALA A 96 -119.44 -76.70 -36.32
CA ALA A 96 -120.85 -76.94 -36.00
C ALA A 96 -121.05 -76.95 -34.48
N LEU A 97 -122.02 -76.17 -33.99
CA LEU A 97 -122.43 -76.16 -32.58
C LEU A 97 -123.68 -77.02 -32.43
N THR A 98 -123.70 -77.85 -31.38
CA THR A 98 -124.88 -78.56 -30.90
C THR A 98 -124.97 -78.39 -29.40
N ALA A 99 -126.16 -78.13 -28.88
CA ALA A 99 -126.45 -78.13 -27.45
C ALA A 99 -127.70 -78.95 -27.15
N ALA A 100 -127.83 -79.43 -25.92
CA ALA A 100 -129.03 -80.08 -25.43
C ALA A 100 -129.23 -79.73 -23.95
N THR A 101 -130.46 -79.35 -23.62
CA THR A 101 -130.99 -79.22 -22.25
C THR A 101 -131.64 -80.53 -21.80
N LYS A 102 -132.00 -80.64 -20.52
CA LYS A 102 -132.79 -81.77 -20.00
C LYS A 102 -134.13 -81.99 -20.71
N ALA A 103 -134.74 -80.94 -21.26
CA ALA A 103 -135.98 -81.05 -22.04
C ALA A 103 -135.78 -81.82 -23.35
N GLU A 104 -134.59 -81.71 -23.94
CA GLU A 104 -134.23 -82.33 -25.23
C GLU A 104 -133.49 -83.66 -25.03
N ASN A 105 -132.74 -83.80 -23.94
CA ASN A 105 -132.06 -85.02 -23.55
C ASN A 105 -132.31 -85.35 -22.08
N SER A 106 -133.21 -86.32 -21.85
CA SER A 106 -133.64 -86.74 -20.51
C SER A 106 -132.56 -87.40 -19.63
N SER A 107 -131.32 -87.57 -20.13
CA SER A 107 -130.19 -88.01 -19.29
C SER A 107 -129.49 -86.87 -18.53
N LEU A 108 -129.80 -85.61 -18.85
CA LEU A 108 -129.25 -84.43 -18.18
C LEU A 108 -130.11 -84.04 -16.96
N ILE A 109 -129.51 -83.34 -15.98
CA ILE A 109 -130.24 -82.83 -14.81
C ILE A 109 -130.83 -81.42 -15.07
N GLU A 110 -131.73 -80.96 -14.19
CA GLU A 110 -132.30 -79.62 -14.32
C GLU A 110 -131.19 -78.57 -14.18
N GLY A 111 -131.19 -77.55 -15.03
CA GLY A 111 -130.10 -76.57 -15.11
C GLY A 111 -128.82 -77.05 -15.80
N GLN A 112 -128.71 -78.31 -16.24
CA GLN A 112 -127.57 -78.80 -17.03
C GLN A 112 -127.83 -78.64 -18.54
N ILE A 113 -126.86 -78.07 -19.25
CA ILE A 113 -126.85 -77.90 -20.70
C ILE A 113 -125.53 -78.44 -21.26
N ARG A 114 -125.60 -79.55 -21.99
CA ARG A 114 -124.43 -80.18 -22.63
C ARG A 114 -124.24 -79.60 -24.02
N PHE A 115 -123.03 -79.15 -24.37
CA PHE A 115 -122.74 -78.64 -25.70
C PHE A 115 -121.43 -79.17 -26.30
N SER A 116 -121.37 -79.11 -27.63
CA SER A 116 -120.17 -79.43 -28.40
C SER A 116 -120.12 -78.58 -29.67
N LEU A 117 -118.96 -77.96 -29.90
CA LEU A 117 -118.58 -77.15 -31.04
C LEU A 117 -117.43 -77.89 -31.76
N VAL A 118 -117.69 -78.46 -32.94
CA VAL A 118 -116.76 -79.38 -33.62
C VAL A 118 -116.40 -78.87 -35.02
N SER A 119 -115.10 -78.81 -35.33
CA SER A 119 -114.61 -78.32 -36.63
C SER A 119 -114.52 -79.42 -37.68
N GLN A 120 -115.55 -79.50 -38.54
CA GLN A 120 -115.68 -80.55 -39.57
C GLN A 120 -114.54 -80.60 -40.62
N SER A 121 -113.67 -79.59 -40.67
CA SER A 121 -112.51 -79.52 -41.59
C SER A 121 -111.16 -79.40 -40.87
N GLY A 122 -111.12 -79.60 -39.55
CA GLY A 122 -109.88 -79.53 -38.75
C GLY A 122 -109.28 -78.11 -38.64
N LYS A 123 -110.03 -77.07 -38.98
CA LYS A 123 -109.60 -75.67 -38.77
C LYS A 123 -109.77 -75.30 -37.30
N THR A 124 -108.78 -74.64 -36.71
CA THR A 124 -108.85 -74.16 -35.33
C THR A 124 -109.67 -72.87 -35.18
N LEU A 125 -110.04 -72.52 -33.94
CA LEU A 125 -110.55 -71.20 -33.56
C LEU A 125 -109.49 -70.13 -33.82
N LYS A 126 -109.89 -68.90 -34.15
CA LYS A 126 -108.93 -67.79 -34.36
C LYS A 126 -108.24 -67.39 -33.05
N GLY A 127 -106.96 -67.04 -33.17
CA GLY A 127 -106.09 -66.65 -32.06
C GLY A 127 -106.35 -65.22 -31.61
N ASN A 128 -107.13 -65.08 -30.53
CA ASN A 128 -107.56 -63.84 -29.89
C ASN A 128 -108.03 -64.18 -28.46
N GLU A 129 -108.46 -63.16 -27.70
CA GLU A 129 -109.32 -63.33 -26.52
C GLU A 129 -110.80 -63.09 -26.87
N GLY A 130 -111.71 -63.53 -25.99
CA GLY A 130 -113.15 -63.26 -26.06
C GLY A 130 -114.03 -64.45 -26.45
N ALA A 131 -115.32 -64.17 -26.70
CA ALA A 131 -116.38 -65.16 -26.76
C ALA A 131 -116.26 -66.14 -27.94
N VAL A 132 -116.48 -67.43 -27.67
CA VAL A 132 -116.53 -68.49 -28.69
C VAL A 132 -117.92 -69.12 -28.78
N VAL A 133 -118.58 -69.34 -27.64
CA VAL A 133 -119.99 -69.75 -27.56
C VAL A 133 -120.66 -68.89 -26.49
N SER A 134 -121.92 -68.51 -26.70
CA SER A 134 -122.70 -67.72 -25.73
C SER A 134 -124.09 -68.29 -25.50
N PHE A 135 -124.67 -68.00 -24.34
CA PHE A 135 -126.03 -68.38 -23.95
C PHE A 135 -126.67 -67.30 -23.08
N THR A 136 -128.00 -67.26 -23.03
CA THR A 136 -128.74 -66.28 -22.22
C THR A 136 -129.32 -66.96 -20.98
N VAL A 137 -129.15 -66.34 -19.81
CA VAL A 137 -129.79 -66.76 -18.56
C VAL A 137 -130.76 -65.69 -18.06
N GLU A 138 -131.79 -66.11 -17.33
CA GLU A 138 -132.70 -65.23 -16.60
C GLU A 138 -132.64 -65.54 -15.11
N ALA A 139 -132.52 -64.51 -14.28
CA ALA A 139 -132.61 -64.64 -12.83
C ALA A 139 -134.06 -64.69 -12.35
N THR A 140 -134.33 -65.51 -11.33
CA THR A 140 -135.62 -65.59 -10.64
C THR A 140 -135.49 -65.09 -9.19
N ASP A 141 -136.62 -64.89 -8.51
CA ASP A 141 -136.66 -64.43 -7.11
C ASP A 141 -135.98 -65.41 -6.11
N GLU A 142 -135.58 -66.60 -6.57
CA GLU A 142 -134.86 -67.61 -5.79
C GLU A 142 -133.33 -67.48 -5.88
N LEU A 143 -132.80 -66.47 -6.58
CA LEU A 143 -131.37 -66.23 -6.70
C LEU A 143 -130.73 -65.78 -5.37
N ALA A 144 -129.83 -66.62 -4.83
CA ALA A 144 -129.07 -66.34 -3.62
C ALA A 144 -128.09 -65.15 -3.78
N GLU A 145 -127.61 -64.61 -2.65
CA GLU A 145 -126.63 -63.49 -2.59
C GLU A 145 -125.45 -63.73 -3.54
N ASP A 146 -124.85 -64.92 -3.47
CA ASP A 146 -123.87 -65.41 -4.42
C ASP A 146 -124.31 -66.77 -4.98
N SER A 147 -124.32 -66.89 -6.30
CA SER A 147 -124.59 -68.12 -7.05
C SER A 147 -123.46 -68.37 -8.06
N LYS A 148 -123.35 -69.57 -8.65
CA LYS A 148 -122.33 -69.86 -9.67
C LYS A 148 -122.88 -70.60 -10.87
N ILE A 149 -122.57 -70.10 -12.07
CA ILE A 149 -122.65 -70.89 -13.30
C ILE A 149 -121.31 -71.62 -13.45
N THR A 150 -121.34 -72.93 -13.67
CA THR A 150 -120.10 -73.71 -13.85
C THR A 150 -120.11 -74.41 -15.20
N LEU A 151 -118.98 -74.37 -15.90
CA LEU A 151 -118.70 -75.14 -17.09
C LEU A 151 -117.76 -76.28 -16.70
N LYS A 152 -118.23 -77.51 -16.86
CA LYS A 152 -117.61 -78.76 -16.37
C LYS A 152 -117.43 -79.79 -17.46
N ASP A 153 -116.50 -80.72 -17.24
CA ASP A 153 -116.01 -81.67 -18.26
C ASP A 153 -115.58 -80.96 -19.55
N ALA A 154 -115.12 -79.71 -19.42
CA ALA A 154 -114.88 -78.86 -20.56
C ALA A 154 -113.51 -79.15 -21.18
N PHE A 155 -113.47 -79.18 -22.50
CA PHE A 155 -112.26 -79.51 -23.25
C PHE A 155 -112.06 -78.55 -24.41
N ILE A 156 -110.80 -78.23 -24.69
CA ILE A 156 -110.34 -77.77 -26.00
C ILE A 156 -109.29 -78.74 -26.52
N THR A 157 -109.48 -79.27 -27.72
CA THR A 157 -108.57 -80.25 -28.35
C THR A 157 -107.96 -79.72 -29.64
N ASN A 158 -106.81 -80.24 -30.02
CA ASN A 158 -106.19 -79.99 -31.34
C ASN A 158 -105.73 -81.34 -31.92
N THR A 159 -105.54 -81.44 -33.24
CA THR A 159 -105.29 -82.68 -34.00
C THR A 159 -103.99 -83.45 -33.67
N SER A 160 -103.33 -83.13 -32.56
CA SER A 160 -102.14 -83.83 -32.05
C SER A 160 -102.20 -83.99 -30.53
N ALA A 161 -103.20 -84.74 -30.07
CA ALA A 161 -103.25 -85.49 -28.80
C ALA A 161 -103.12 -84.75 -27.45
N SER A 162 -103.03 -83.41 -27.40
CA SER A 162 -103.22 -82.66 -26.15
C SER A 162 -104.67 -82.16 -26.03
N ASN A 163 -105.36 -82.61 -24.98
CA ASN A 163 -106.62 -82.05 -24.53
C ASN A 163 -106.31 -81.06 -23.41
N VAL A 164 -106.73 -79.81 -23.56
CA VAL A 164 -106.73 -78.84 -22.47
C VAL A 164 -108.05 -78.99 -21.73
N VAL A 165 -107.99 -79.43 -20.47
CA VAL A 165 -109.15 -79.38 -19.57
C VAL A 165 -109.41 -77.92 -19.24
N ALA A 166 -110.64 -77.49 -19.48
CA ALA A 166 -111.03 -76.10 -19.68
C ALA A 166 -112.24 -75.71 -18.82
N ASP A 167 -112.43 -76.42 -17.69
CA ASP A 167 -113.42 -76.10 -16.68
C ASP A 167 -113.26 -74.66 -16.21
N CYS A 168 -114.37 -73.91 -16.18
CA CYS A 168 -114.41 -72.55 -15.62
C CYS A 168 -115.73 -72.32 -14.89
N GLU A 169 -115.79 -71.24 -14.13
CA GLU A 169 -117.02 -70.81 -13.44
C GLU A 169 -117.15 -69.29 -13.54
N ALA A 170 -118.39 -68.82 -13.46
CA ALA A 170 -118.74 -67.41 -13.28
C ALA A 170 -119.58 -67.29 -12.02
N ASN A 171 -119.16 -66.41 -11.11
CA ASN A 171 -119.94 -66.00 -9.96
C ASN A 171 -121.05 -65.03 -10.41
N VAL A 172 -122.23 -65.20 -9.83
CA VAL A 172 -123.42 -64.41 -10.13
C VAL A 172 -123.93 -63.82 -8.82
N HIS A 173 -123.84 -62.50 -8.69
CA HIS A 173 -124.14 -61.78 -7.44
C HIS A 173 -125.50 -61.06 -7.50
N ASN A 174 -126.23 -61.04 -6.40
CA ASN A 174 -127.51 -60.34 -6.27
C ASN A 174 -127.28 -58.92 -5.74
N SER A 175 -127.36 -57.92 -6.63
CA SER A 175 -126.91 -56.53 -6.43
C SER A 175 -127.66 -55.69 -5.38
N ASN A 176 -128.46 -56.30 -4.49
CA ASN A 176 -129.26 -55.62 -3.47
C ASN A 176 -128.61 -55.59 -2.05
N TYR A 177 -127.33 -55.93 -1.90
CA TYR A 177 -126.63 -56.06 -0.59
C TYR A 177 -125.39 -55.11 -0.43
N VAL A 178 -125.11 -54.59 0.78
CA VAL A 178 -124.05 -53.57 1.08
C VAL A 178 -123.20 -53.91 2.33
N ARG A 179 -121.90 -53.54 2.38
CA ARG A 179 -120.85 -54.03 3.34
C ARG A 179 -120.31 -52.97 4.35
N PRO A 180 -119.69 -53.38 5.50
CA PRO A 180 -119.11 -52.49 6.54
C PRO A 180 -117.64 -52.08 6.31
N VAL A 181 -117.13 -51.05 7.03
CA VAL A 181 -115.78 -50.44 6.82
C VAL A 181 -115.03 -50.15 8.13
N LEU A 182 -113.77 -50.61 8.23
CA LEU A 182 -112.81 -50.36 9.33
C LEU A 182 -111.83 -49.21 8.96
N THR A 183 -111.40 -48.42 9.94
CA THR A 183 -110.51 -47.24 9.84
C THR A 183 -109.54 -47.18 11.02
N LEU A 184 -108.46 -46.39 10.94
CA LEU A 184 -107.45 -46.22 12.01
C LEU A 184 -107.40 -44.78 12.53
N SER A 185 -106.87 -44.57 13.76
CA SER A 185 -106.76 -43.23 14.37
C SER A 185 -105.59 -42.37 13.87
N ALA A 186 -104.55 -43.00 13.35
CA ALA A 186 -103.43 -42.34 12.69
C ALA A 186 -103.27 -42.89 11.26
N GLN A 187 -102.96 -41.99 10.32
CA GLN A 187 -102.27 -42.37 9.09
C GLN A 187 -100.76 -42.32 9.38
N ASP A 188 -99.93 -41.85 8.46
CA ASP A 188 -98.48 -41.84 8.62
C ASP A 188 -98.03 -41.07 9.88
N PHE A 189 -97.03 -41.62 10.61
CA PHE A 189 -96.55 -41.07 11.89
C PHE A 189 -95.06 -41.29 12.11
N GLU A 190 -94.45 -40.48 12.99
CA GLU A 190 -93.05 -40.63 13.40
C GLU A 190 -92.96 -41.53 14.64
N LEU A 191 -91.97 -42.44 14.68
CA LEU A 191 -91.68 -43.22 15.89
C LEU A 191 -90.16 -43.47 16.03
N THR A 192 -89.61 -43.07 17.18
CA THR A 192 -88.22 -43.34 17.57
C THR A 192 -88.18 -44.49 18.60
N PRO A 193 -87.05 -45.20 18.79
CA PRO A 193 -86.97 -46.40 19.66
C PRO A 193 -87.36 -46.15 21.13
N THR A 194 -87.33 -44.89 21.58
CA THR A 194 -87.69 -44.45 22.93
C THR A 194 -89.18 -44.14 23.11
N LYS A 195 -89.97 -44.06 22.03
CA LYS A 195 -91.37 -43.63 22.04
C LYS A 195 -92.33 -44.79 21.76
N GLN A 196 -93.55 -44.65 22.26
CA GLN A 196 -94.67 -45.55 21.99
C GLN A 196 -95.87 -44.79 21.43
N LEU A 197 -96.62 -45.42 20.53
CA LEU A 197 -97.85 -44.89 19.94
C LEU A 197 -99.00 -45.89 20.06
N ASN A 198 -100.18 -45.41 20.45
CA ASN A 198 -101.42 -46.20 20.37
C ASN A 198 -102.05 -46.03 18.98
N LEU A 199 -101.97 -47.06 18.15
CA LEU A 199 -102.65 -47.14 16.86
C LEU A 199 -104.04 -47.75 17.07
N SER A 200 -105.08 -46.92 17.03
CA SER A 200 -106.46 -47.34 17.25
C SER A 200 -107.13 -47.81 15.97
N PHE A 201 -108.07 -48.74 16.11
CA PHE A 201 -108.88 -49.35 15.07
C PHE A 201 -110.35 -49.09 15.37
N ALA A 202 -111.03 -48.42 14.44
CA ALA A 202 -112.40 -47.94 14.56
C ALA A 202 -113.27 -48.44 13.41
N PHE A 203 -114.56 -48.60 13.63
CA PHE A 203 -115.52 -48.79 12.53
C PHE A 203 -116.12 -47.44 12.14
N ALA A 204 -116.13 -47.13 10.85
CA ALA A 204 -116.85 -45.97 10.31
C ALA A 204 -118.35 -46.26 10.16
N THR A 205 -118.71 -47.51 9.81
CA THR A 205 -120.07 -48.08 9.93
C THR A 205 -119.96 -49.58 10.20
N ASN A 206 -120.75 -50.12 11.13
CA ASN A 206 -120.67 -51.53 11.55
C ASN A 206 -122.00 -52.32 11.45
N ARG A 207 -122.54 -52.52 10.22
CA ARG A 207 -123.69 -53.41 9.95
C ARG A 207 -123.64 -54.71 10.75
N GLU A 208 -124.44 -54.79 11.82
CA GLU A 208 -124.61 -55.96 12.69
C GLU A 208 -123.34 -56.80 12.94
N VAL A 209 -122.18 -56.16 13.15
CA VAL A 209 -120.92 -56.90 13.32
C VAL A 209 -120.93 -57.60 14.68
N SER A 210 -120.86 -58.94 14.73
CA SER A 210 -120.80 -59.75 15.97
C SER A 210 -119.45 -60.44 16.19
N ALA A 211 -118.60 -60.45 15.16
CA ALA A 211 -117.22 -60.87 15.28
C ALA A 211 -116.34 -60.05 14.32
N LEU A 212 -115.05 -59.91 14.66
CA LEU A 212 -114.01 -59.37 13.80
C LEU A 212 -112.78 -60.26 13.92
N GLN A 213 -112.12 -60.53 12.80
CA GLN A 213 -110.74 -60.97 12.73
C GLN A 213 -109.96 -59.92 11.93
N ALA A 214 -108.75 -59.59 12.32
CA ALA A 214 -107.84 -58.74 11.55
C ALA A 214 -106.40 -59.15 11.85
N ASP A 215 -105.48 -58.85 10.93
CA ASP A 215 -104.09 -59.28 11.00
C ASP A 215 -103.19 -58.05 10.82
N ILE A 216 -102.61 -57.53 11.89
CA ILE A 216 -101.76 -56.34 11.87
C ILE A 216 -100.29 -56.79 11.79
N THR A 217 -99.60 -56.44 10.72
CA THR A 217 -98.20 -56.79 10.49
C THR A 217 -97.34 -55.54 10.57
N LEU A 218 -96.36 -55.56 11.47
CA LEU A 218 -95.39 -54.47 11.63
C LEU A 218 -94.19 -54.67 10.71
N PRO A 219 -93.57 -53.59 10.20
CA PRO A 219 -92.28 -53.66 9.51
C PRO A 219 -91.18 -54.10 10.49
N ALA A 220 -90.02 -54.46 9.94
CA ALA A 220 -88.81 -54.60 10.76
C ALA A 220 -88.53 -53.28 11.50
N GLY A 221 -88.13 -53.37 12.76
CA GLY A 221 -87.93 -52.21 13.62
C GLY A 221 -89.17 -51.69 14.33
N LEU A 222 -90.37 -52.30 14.15
CA LEU A 222 -91.54 -52.02 14.98
C LEU A 222 -92.00 -53.27 15.74
N GLU A 223 -92.34 -53.08 17.01
CA GLU A 223 -92.84 -54.13 17.91
C GLU A 223 -94.17 -53.70 18.54
N PHE A 224 -95.06 -54.68 18.76
CA PHE A 224 -96.22 -54.48 19.62
C PHE A 224 -95.77 -54.46 21.07
N VAL A 225 -96.38 -53.57 21.85
CA VAL A 225 -96.20 -53.49 23.30
C VAL A 225 -97.31 -54.27 23.98
N GLU A 226 -96.91 -55.16 24.88
CA GLU A 226 -97.82 -55.93 25.73
C GLU A 226 -98.46 -55.01 26.77
N ASN A 227 -99.78 -55.07 26.93
CA ASN A 227 -100.52 -54.30 27.93
C ASN A 227 -100.45 -54.97 29.32
N GLU A 228 -101.01 -54.31 30.34
CA GLU A 228 -100.98 -54.79 31.73
C GLU A 228 -101.64 -56.16 31.95
N ASP A 229 -102.51 -56.60 31.04
CA ASP A 229 -103.23 -57.88 31.08
C ASP A 229 -102.50 -59.01 30.30
N GLY A 230 -101.38 -58.72 29.63
CA GLY A 230 -100.64 -59.70 28.82
C GLY A 230 -101.14 -59.81 27.37
N GLU A 231 -101.94 -58.86 26.88
CA GLU A 231 -102.45 -58.82 25.51
C GLU A 231 -101.83 -57.66 24.70
N TYR A 232 -101.79 -57.80 23.36
CA TYR A 232 -101.18 -56.78 22.48
C TYR A 232 -102.20 -55.82 21.84
N ALA A 233 -103.49 -55.96 22.18
CA ALA A 233 -104.51 -55.00 21.81
C ALA A 233 -105.49 -54.76 22.97
N THR A 234 -105.77 -53.50 23.24
CA THR A 234 -106.70 -53.08 24.28
C THR A 234 -108.05 -52.77 23.64
N PHE A 235 -109.04 -53.61 23.89
CA PHE A 235 -110.39 -53.45 23.33
C PHE A 235 -111.23 -52.45 24.12
N ASN A 236 -112.00 -51.63 23.41
CA ASN A 236 -112.91 -50.66 24.00
C ASN A 236 -114.18 -51.37 24.50
N MET A 237 -114.16 -51.77 25.78
CA MET A 237 -115.24 -52.51 26.45
C MET A 237 -116.62 -51.85 26.35
N SER A 238 -116.70 -50.53 26.12
CA SER A 238 -117.99 -49.83 25.95
C SER A 238 -118.73 -50.28 24.68
N ARG A 239 -117.98 -50.66 23.63
CA ARG A 239 -118.48 -51.21 22.36
C ARG A 239 -118.85 -52.69 22.44
N LEU A 240 -118.38 -53.40 23.46
CA LEU A 240 -118.58 -54.85 23.58
C LEU A 240 -119.82 -55.16 24.44
N THR A 241 -120.59 -56.18 24.06
CA THR A 241 -121.55 -56.82 24.97
C THR A 241 -120.83 -57.85 25.87
N SER A 242 -121.45 -58.27 26.97
CA SER A 242 -120.91 -59.32 27.85
C SER A 242 -120.87 -60.73 27.24
N SER A 243 -121.23 -60.88 25.97
CA SER A 243 -121.05 -62.10 25.17
C SER A 243 -119.83 -62.03 24.24
N HIS A 244 -119.26 -60.84 24.02
CA HIS A 244 -118.03 -60.70 23.25
C HIS A 244 -116.82 -61.11 24.09
N THR A 245 -115.93 -61.87 23.45
CA THR A 245 -114.63 -62.26 23.97
C THR A 245 -113.59 -61.81 22.94
N PRO A 246 -112.83 -60.74 23.23
CA PRO A 246 -111.61 -60.46 22.48
C PRO A 246 -110.60 -61.60 22.70
N SER A 247 -109.70 -61.74 21.75
CA SER A 247 -108.54 -62.61 21.81
C SER A 247 -107.50 -62.05 20.87
N THR A 248 -106.27 -61.92 21.34
CA THR A 248 -105.14 -61.52 20.50
C THR A 248 -104.11 -62.63 20.46
N THR A 249 -103.39 -62.76 19.34
CA THR A 249 -102.32 -63.76 19.20
C THR A 249 -101.21 -63.19 18.34
N LEU A 250 -100.09 -62.85 18.99
CA LEU A 250 -98.90 -62.36 18.32
C LEU A 250 -98.09 -63.52 17.75
N ASN A 251 -97.77 -63.45 16.45
CA ASN A 251 -96.93 -64.40 15.73
C ASN A 251 -95.78 -63.65 15.06
N GLY A 252 -94.66 -63.47 15.78
CA GLY A 252 -93.56 -62.64 15.31
C GLY A 252 -93.97 -61.17 15.24
N ASN A 253 -93.79 -60.53 14.09
CA ASN A 253 -94.22 -59.15 13.84
C ASN A 253 -95.70 -59.01 13.46
N LYS A 254 -96.48 -60.11 13.49
CA LYS A 254 -97.86 -60.15 13.03
C LYS A 254 -98.84 -60.47 14.16
N LEU A 255 -99.62 -59.48 14.56
CA LEU A 255 -100.67 -59.62 15.57
C LEU A 255 -101.99 -59.99 14.90
N ASN A 256 -102.44 -61.22 15.15
CA ASN A 256 -103.80 -61.61 14.85
C ASN A 256 -104.73 -61.09 15.96
N ILE A 257 -105.72 -60.32 15.55
CA ILE A 257 -106.84 -59.83 16.35
C ILE A 257 -108.03 -60.74 16.05
N ILE A 258 -108.68 -61.27 17.08
CA ILE A 258 -110.00 -61.91 17.00
C ILE A 258 -110.90 -61.29 18.07
N LEU A 259 -112.14 -61.04 17.70
CA LEU A 259 -113.21 -60.64 18.58
C LEU A 259 -114.40 -61.49 18.20
N SER A 260 -114.94 -62.27 19.12
CA SER A 260 -116.03 -63.20 18.81
C SER A 260 -117.13 -63.11 19.86
N SER A 261 -118.39 -63.22 19.44
CA SER A 261 -119.53 -63.21 20.38
C SER A 261 -120.07 -64.61 20.61
N THR A 262 -119.93 -65.11 21.84
CA THR A 262 -120.44 -66.41 22.31
C THR A 262 -121.97 -66.58 22.20
N LYS A 263 -122.69 -65.48 21.96
CA LYS A 263 -124.14 -65.45 21.72
C LYS A 263 -124.50 -64.76 20.39
N SER A 264 -123.55 -64.66 19.46
CA SER A 264 -123.67 -63.95 18.18
C SER A 264 -124.29 -62.54 18.31
N SER A 265 -123.97 -61.84 19.40
CA SER A 265 -124.48 -60.49 19.66
C SER A 265 -123.65 -59.45 18.92
N ASN A 266 -124.28 -58.40 18.41
CA ASN A 266 -123.57 -57.34 17.68
C ASN A 266 -122.82 -56.39 18.62
N LEU A 267 -121.79 -55.74 18.08
CA LEU A 267 -121.12 -54.58 18.68
C LEU A 267 -122.14 -53.48 18.99
N LYS A 268 -121.90 -52.74 20.07
CA LYS A 268 -122.74 -51.63 20.51
C LYS A 268 -122.35 -50.35 19.77
N GLY A 269 -123.35 -49.60 19.30
CA GLY A 269 -123.16 -48.32 18.61
C GLY A 269 -122.68 -48.49 17.16
N GLU A 270 -123.12 -47.59 16.29
CA GLU A 270 -122.96 -47.68 14.83
C GLU A 270 -121.54 -47.35 14.32
N ASP A 271 -120.74 -46.65 15.13
CA ASP A 271 -119.39 -46.17 14.78
C ASP A 271 -118.44 -46.09 16.00
N GLY A 272 -117.17 -45.77 15.75
CA GLY A 272 -116.16 -45.42 16.77
C GLY A 272 -115.02 -46.43 16.92
N GLU A 273 -114.07 -46.13 17.81
CA GLU A 273 -112.95 -47.02 18.19
C GLU A 273 -113.47 -48.34 18.78
N LEU A 274 -112.87 -49.46 18.35
CA LEU A 274 -113.17 -50.81 18.82
C LEU A 274 -112.02 -51.40 19.65
N PHE A 275 -110.77 -51.15 19.26
CA PHE A 275 -109.57 -51.50 20.02
C PHE A 275 -108.41 -50.61 19.60
N PHE A 276 -107.31 -50.60 20.35
CA PHE A 276 -106.03 -50.05 19.91
C PHE A 276 -104.90 -51.03 20.20
N VAL A 277 -103.82 -50.92 19.43
CA VAL A 277 -102.55 -51.62 19.69
C VAL A 277 -101.51 -50.58 20.05
N THR A 278 -100.66 -50.87 21.02
CA THR A 278 -99.53 -50.00 21.36
C THR A 278 -98.30 -50.48 20.59
N LEU A 279 -97.61 -49.56 19.95
CA LEU A 279 -96.45 -49.81 19.09
C LEU A 279 -95.24 -49.09 19.67
N LYS A 280 -94.07 -49.74 19.63
CA LYS A 280 -92.77 -49.12 19.90
C LYS A 280 -91.84 -49.39 18.73
N ALA A 281 -90.89 -48.50 18.49
CA ALA A 281 -89.80 -48.78 17.57
C ALA A 281 -88.66 -49.54 18.29
N THR A 282 -87.80 -50.19 17.50
CA THR A 282 -86.49 -50.70 17.91
C THR A 282 -85.42 -49.97 17.10
N GLY A 283 -84.14 -50.15 17.45
CA GLY A 283 -83.02 -49.55 16.72
C GLY A 283 -82.92 -49.98 15.25
N ASP A 284 -83.63 -51.04 14.84
CA ASP A 284 -83.66 -51.53 13.45
C ASP A 284 -84.71 -50.82 12.57
N LEU A 285 -85.44 -49.83 13.10
CA LEU A 285 -86.42 -49.08 12.32
C LEU A 285 -85.73 -48.21 11.27
N ALA A 286 -85.86 -48.59 10.00
CA ALA A 286 -85.38 -47.81 8.87
C ALA A 286 -86.03 -46.41 8.86
N ALA A 287 -85.34 -45.43 8.26
CA ALA A 287 -85.79 -44.03 8.17
C ALA A 287 -87.24 -43.88 7.67
N GLU A 288 -87.68 -44.78 6.79
CA GLU A 288 -89.07 -44.94 6.36
C GLU A 288 -89.44 -46.43 6.37
N SER A 289 -90.61 -46.77 6.94
CA SER A 289 -91.14 -48.13 7.08
C SER A 289 -92.66 -48.14 6.94
N ALA A 290 -93.32 -49.31 6.84
CA ALA A 290 -94.78 -49.36 6.75
C ALA A 290 -95.44 -50.56 7.46
N ILE A 291 -96.50 -50.26 8.20
CA ILE A 291 -97.41 -51.21 8.86
C ILE A 291 -98.50 -51.61 7.87
N THR A 292 -98.87 -52.89 7.84
CA THR A 292 -99.97 -53.40 7.01
C THR A 292 -101.00 -54.17 7.84
N VAL A 293 -102.28 -53.84 7.66
CA VAL A 293 -103.42 -54.49 8.30
C VAL A 293 -104.12 -55.29 7.22
N ASP A 294 -104.00 -56.62 7.25
CA ASP A 294 -104.60 -57.52 6.27
C ASP A 294 -105.61 -58.48 6.91
N ARG A 295 -106.18 -59.37 6.09
CA ARG A 295 -107.16 -60.43 6.47
C ARG A 295 -108.26 -59.94 7.41
N ILE A 296 -108.74 -58.73 7.16
CA ILE A 296 -109.81 -58.10 7.93
C ILE A 296 -111.15 -58.76 7.55
N ILE A 297 -111.72 -59.50 8.49
CA ILE A 297 -112.92 -60.33 8.30
C ILE A 297 -113.89 -60.03 9.46
N ALA A 298 -114.95 -59.29 9.19
CA ALA A 298 -116.08 -59.19 10.10
C ALA A 298 -117.05 -60.38 9.91
N SER A 299 -117.92 -60.64 10.88
CA SER A 299 -119.11 -61.49 10.67
C SER A 299 -120.35 -60.87 11.31
N THR A 300 -121.53 -61.22 10.81
CA THR A 300 -122.81 -60.80 11.39
C THR A 300 -123.31 -61.73 12.48
N SER A 301 -124.31 -61.28 13.27
CA SER A 301 -125.07 -62.10 14.22
C SER A 301 -125.59 -63.44 13.65
N ALA A 302 -125.90 -63.48 12.36
CA ALA A 302 -126.37 -64.66 11.65
C ALA A 302 -125.23 -65.63 11.23
N GLY A 303 -123.96 -65.26 11.42
CA GLY A 303 -122.79 -66.02 11.00
C GLY A 303 -122.29 -65.70 9.59
N THR A 304 -122.89 -64.74 8.88
CA THR A 304 -122.43 -64.33 7.53
C THR A 304 -121.07 -63.64 7.62
N ARG A 305 -120.09 -64.11 6.86
CA ARG A 305 -118.73 -63.56 6.80
C ARG A 305 -118.66 -62.35 5.85
N MET A 306 -117.96 -61.30 6.25
CA MET A 306 -117.74 -60.06 5.49
C MET A 306 -116.25 -59.75 5.44
N ASN A 307 -115.66 -59.64 4.25
CA ASN A 307 -114.26 -59.23 4.10
C ASN A 307 -114.17 -57.70 3.95
N ILE A 308 -113.16 -57.11 4.58
CA ILE A 308 -112.81 -55.69 4.52
C ILE A 308 -111.42 -55.56 3.88
N GLU A 309 -111.19 -54.48 3.14
CA GLU A 309 -109.91 -54.22 2.45
C GLU A 309 -108.75 -54.01 3.42
N ALA A 310 -107.52 -54.25 2.95
CA ALA A 310 -106.31 -54.06 3.74
C ALA A 310 -105.95 -52.57 3.87
N ILE A 311 -105.29 -52.21 4.97
CA ILE A 311 -104.91 -50.82 5.30
C ILE A 311 -103.39 -50.74 5.47
N GLN A 312 -102.75 -49.66 5.02
CA GLN A 312 -101.31 -49.41 5.19
C GLN A 312 -101.08 -48.07 5.87
N VAL A 313 -100.05 -47.99 6.72
CA VAL A 313 -99.63 -46.78 7.45
C VAL A 313 -98.10 -46.69 7.41
N ASN A 314 -97.53 -45.58 6.96
CA ASN A 314 -96.08 -45.39 6.97
C ASN A 314 -95.59 -44.90 8.34
N VAL A 315 -94.36 -45.27 8.70
CA VAL A 315 -93.71 -44.90 9.94
C VAL A 315 -92.29 -44.44 9.66
N SER A 316 -91.99 -43.19 10.01
CA SER A 316 -90.69 -42.57 9.79
C SER A 316 -89.85 -42.50 11.07
N ASN A 317 -88.53 -42.66 10.92
CA ASN A 317 -87.55 -42.60 12.00
C ASN A 317 -86.59 -41.43 11.77
N LEU A 318 -86.89 -40.29 12.39
CA LEU A 318 -86.11 -39.07 12.24
C LEU A 318 -84.65 -39.22 12.72
N ASP A 319 -84.35 -40.09 13.68
CA ASP A 319 -82.99 -40.25 14.21
C ASP A 319 -82.03 -40.81 13.15
N VAL A 320 -82.51 -41.77 12.34
CA VAL A 320 -81.71 -42.36 11.26
C VAL A 320 -81.48 -41.34 10.13
N ALA A 321 -82.48 -40.51 9.83
CA ALA A 321 -82.35 -39.44 8.85
C ALA A 321 -81.38 -38.33 9.34
N ALA A 322 -81.49 -37.92 10.60
CA ALA A 322 -80.60 -36.94 11.22
C ALA A 322 -79.16 -37.45 11.30
N LYS A 323 -78.96 -38.72 11.68
CA LYS A 323 -77.62 -39.33 11.75
C LYS A 323 -76.90 -39.25 10.39
N ALA A 324 -77.59 -39.56 9.29
CA ALA A 324 -76.98 -39.54 7.97
C ALA A 324 -76.45 -38.16 7.56
N VAL A 325 -77.17 -37.08 7.92
CA VAL A 325 -76.75 -35.69 7.65
C VAL A 325 -75.55 -35.31 8.52
N ILE A 326 -75.57 -35.69 9.80
CA ILE A 326 -74.48 -35.37 10.74
C ILE A 326 -73.21 -36.17 10.37
N ASP A 327 -73.34 -37.44 9.97
CA ASP A 327 -72.23 -38.27 9.48
C ASP A 327 -71.56 -37.65 8.24
N GLU A 328 -72.36 -37.12 7.30
CA GLU A 328 -71.85 -36.42 6.10
C GLU A 328 -71.11 -35.12 6.49
N ALA A 329 -71.63 -34.37 7.46
CA ALA A 329 -70.99 -33.15 7.96
C ALA A 329 -69.67 -33.43 8.71
N VAL A 330 -69.62 -34.50 9.52
CA VAL A 330 -68.38 -34.98 10.17
C VAL A 330 -67.36 -35.47 9.15
N ALA A 331 -67.79 -36.18 8.10
CA ALA A 331 -66.91 -36.56 7.00
C ALA A 331 -66.34 -35.33 6.28
N GLY A 332 -67.13 -34.24 6.18
CA GLY A 332 -66.68 -32.93 5.73
C GLY A 332 -65.56 -32.35 6.60
N LEU A 333 -65.71 -32.37 7.94
CA LEU A 333 -64.65 -31.94 8.86
C LEU A 333 -63.37 -32.76 8.71
N LYS A 334 -63.49 -34.10 8.64
CA LYS A 334 -62.34 -34.98 8.45
C LYS A 334 -61.61 -34.67 7.15
N THR A 335 -62.35 -34.48 6.06
CA THR A 335 -61.78 -34.09 4.76
C THR A 335 -61.04 -32.76 4.85
N SER A 336 -61.63 -31.75 5.51
CA SER A 336 -60.98 -30.46 5.71
C SER A 336 -59.73 -30.55 6.58
N LEU A 337 -59.76 -31.32 7.67
CA LEU A 337 -58.60 -31.49 8.56
C LEU A 337 -57.45 -32.25 7.87
N GLU A 338 -57.75 -33.28 7.08
CA GLU A 338 -56.73 -33.98 6.29
C GLU A 338 -56.15 -33.10 5.17
N GLN A 339 -56.93 -32.19 4.59
CA GLN A 339 -56.41 -31.18 3.67
C GLN A 339 -55.47 -30.21 4.40
N VAL A 340 -55.83 -29.72 5.59
CA VAL A 340 -54.95 -28.88 6.42
C VAL A 340 -53.67 -29.60 6.82
N LYS A 341 -53.72 -30.89 7.17
CA LYS A 341 -52.53 -31.73 7.40
C LYS A 341 -51.64 -31.82 6.15
N ALA A 342 -52.24 -32.04 4.99
CA ALA A 342 -51.51 -32.17 3.74
C ALA A 342 -50.83 -30.86 3.33
N ASP A 343 -51.53 -29.73 3.46
CA ASP A 343 -50.97 -28.40 3.18
C ASP A 343 -49.86 -28.04 4.18
N LEU A 344 -50.10 -28.26 5.49
CA LEU A 344 -49.11 -28.03 6.55
C LEU A 344 -47.84 -28.85 6.34
N ALA A 345 -47.95 -30.11 5.90
CA ALA A 345 -46.80 -30.96 5.57
C ALA A 345 -45.97 -30.49 4.36
N THR A 346 -46.43 -29.46 3.62
CA THR A 346 -45.64 -28.77 2.58
C THR A 346 -45.03 -27.44 3.05
N TYR A 347 -45.40 -26.97 4.24
CA TYR A 347 -44.87 -25.75 4.85
C TYR A 347 -43.55 -26.03 5.57
N ALA A 348 -42.81 -24.97 5.93
CA ALA A 348 -41.53 -25.09 6.61
C ALA A 348 -41.67 -25.79 7.98
N ASP A 349 -40.64 -26.52 8.42
CA ASP A 349 -40.66 -27.33 9.66
C ASP A 349 -41.06 -26.52 10.91
N GLY A 350 -40.67 -25.25 10.98
CA GLY A 350 -41.10 -24.33 12.04
C GLY A 350 -42.60 -24.02 12.03
N VAL A 351 -43.20 -23.89 10.84
CA VAL A 351 -44.65 -23.70 10.68
C VAL A 351 -45.39 -25.00 10.99
N GLN A 352 -44.87 -26.17 10.54
CA GLN A 352 -45.40 -27.47 10.94
C GLN A 352 -45.48 -27.60 12.47
N ALA A 353 -44.38 -27.29 13.18
CA ALA A 353 -44.32 -27.37 14.63
C ALA A 353 -45.36 -26.46 15.34
N MET A 354 -45.66 -25.28 14.81
CA MET A 354 -46.64 -24.34 15.41
C MET A 354 -48.10 -24.80 15.32
N PHE A 355 -48.43 -25.66 14.34
CA PHE A 355 -49.83 -26.02 14.04
C PHE A 355 -50.14 -27.51 14.18
N ASN A 356 -49.13 -28.40 14.26
CA ASN A 356 -49.33 -29.84 14.47
C ASN A 356 -50.20 -30.13 15.71
N ASP A 357 -49.90 -29.52 16.86
CA ASP A 357 -50.69 -29.71 18.11
C ASP A 357 -52.15 -29.25 17.93
N LYS A 358 -52.39 -28.12 17.24
CA LYS A 358 -53.74 -27.60 16.98
C LYS A 358 -54.51 -28.51 16.02
N VAL A 359 -53.83 -29.07 15.03
CA VAL A 359 -54.38 -30.05 14.08
C VAL A 359 -54.71 -31.38 14.76
N GLU A 360 -53.90 -31.81 15.73
CA GLU A 360 -54.19 -32.97 16.58
C GLU A 360 -55.39 -32.70 17.51
N GLU A 361 -55.45 -31.53 18.16
CA GLU A 361 -56.58 -31.09 19.00
C GLU A 361 -57.89 -31.00 18.22
N ALA A 362 -57.86 -30.48 16.99
CA ALA A 362 -59.00 -30.49 16.08
C ALA A 362 -59.42 -31.92 15.71
N GLY A 363 -58.47 -32.83 15.49
CA GLY A 363 -58.73 -34.25 15.26
C GLY A 363 -59.43 -34.93 16.45
N ASN A 364 -58.91 -34.70 17.66
CA ASN A 364 -59.50 -35.18 18.91
C ASN A 364 -60.91 -34.59 19.13
N SER A 365 -61.15 -33.35 18.70
CA SER A 365 -62.46 -32.72 18.74
C SER A 365 -63.46 -33.35 17.77
N ILE A 366 -63.02 -33.80 16.59
CA ILE A 366 -63.85 -34.62 15.68
C ILE A 366 -64.20 -35.95 16.35
N GLU A 367 -63.25 -36.64 16.96
CA GLU A 367 -63.49 -37.93 17.65
C GLU A 367 -64.45 -37.77 18.85
N ASN A 368 -64.37 -36.66 19.57
CA ASN A 368 -65.33 -36.30 20.62
C ASN A 368 -66.75 -36.10 20.06
N ILE A 369 -66.89 -35.41 18.93
CA ILE A 369 -68.18 -35.24 18.24
C ILE A 369 -68.71 -36.61 17.77
N GLU A 370 -67.88 -37.47 17.19
CA GLU A 370 -68.28 -38.84 16.78
C GLU A 370 -68.70 -39.71 17.97
N THR A 371 -68.04 -39.57 19.11
CA THR A 371 -68.39 -40.24 20.36
C THR A 371 -69.73 -39.72 20.91
N ALA A 372 -69.98 -38.41 20.80
CA ALA A 372 -71.25 -37.81 21.21
C ALA A 372 -72.40 -38.23 20.28
N ILE A 373 -72.18 -38.27 18.97
CA ILE A 373 -73.16 -38.81 17.99
C ILE A 373 -73.43 -40.29 18.27
N SER A 374 -72.41 -41.09 18.56
CA SER A 374 -72.57 -42.50 18.94
C SER A 374 -73.40 -42.67 20.21
N THR A 375 -73.32 -41.71 21.14
CA THR A 375 -74.15 -41.66 22.35
C THR A 375 -75.59 -41.26 22.02
N ASP A 376 -75.79 -40.24 21.17
CA ASP A 376 -77.12 -39.81 20.71
C ASP A 376 -77.86 -40.94 19.97
N VAL A 377 -77.13 -41.76 19.21
CA VAL A 377 -77.63 -42.98 18.53
C VAL A 377 -78.04 -44.05 19.53
N ALA A 378 -77.21 -44.31 20.54
CA ALA A 378 -77.52 -45.30 21.58
C ALA A 378 -78.75 -44.89 22.43
N ASN A 379 -78.99 -43.59 22.58
CA ASN A 379 -80.14 -43.05 23.31
C ASN A 379 -81.41 -42.92 22.46
N GLY A 380 -81.32 -42.91 21.12
CA GLY A 380 -82.48 -42.65 20.26
C GLY A 380 -82.96 -41.19 20.32
N ASP A 381 -81.99 -40.27 20.33
CA ASP A 381 -82.17 -38.81 20.43
C ASP A 381 -81.39 -38.03 19.34
N VAL A 382 -80.93 -38.70 18.28
CA VAL A 382 -80.08 -38.09 17.23
C VAL A 382 -80.76 -36.91 16.56
N ALA A 383 -82.06 -37.00 16.27
CA ALA A 383 -82.83 -35.91 15.69
C ALA A 383 -83.04 -34.75 16.68
N ALA A 384 -83.14 -35.05 17.98
CA ALA A 384 -83.28 -34.04 19.02
C ALA A 384 -81.96 -33.27 19.26
N ASN A 385 -80.83 -33.96 19.22
CA ASN A 385 -79.50 -33.38 19.43
C ASN A 385 -78.84 -32.88 18.13
N ALA A 386 -79.48 -33.05 16.97
CA ALA A 386 -78.95 -32.67 15.67
C ALA A 386 -78.56 -31.19 15.57
N GLU A 387 -79.35 -30.27 16.12
CA GLU A 387 -79.02 -28.83 16.11
C GLU A 387 -77.74 -28.55 16.92
N THR A 388 -77.59 -29.18 18.08
CA THR A 388 -76.39 -29.11 18.93
C THR A 388 -75.16 -29.68 18.22
N ARG A 389 -75.25 -30.89 17.66
CA ARG A 389 -74.12 -31.52 16.95
C ARG A 389 -73.72 -30.75 15.70
N ASN A 390 -74.68 -30.24 14.93
CA ASN A 390 -74.37 -29.38 13.78
C ASN A 390 -73.75 -28.04 14.20
N ALA A 391 -74.09 -27.48 15.37
CA ALA A 391 -73.44 -26.28 15.89
C ALA A 391 -72.00 -26.55 16.35
N GLU A 392 -71.74 -27.67 17.03
CA GLU A 392 -70.38 -28.12 17.39
C GLU A 392 -69.52 -28.39 16.14
N ILE A 393 -70.11 -29.04 15.14
CA ILE A 393 -69.47 -29.29 13.84
C ILE A 393 -69.16 -27.97 13.12
N ALA A 394 -70.08 -27.01 13.10
CA ALA A 394 -69.85 -25.71 12.46
C ALA A 394 -68.76 -24.90 13.18
N ALA A 395 -68.73 -24.92 14.51
CA ALA A 395 -67.66 -24.28 15.28
C ALA A 395 -66.31 -24.94 15.02
N LEU A 396 -66.25 -26.27 14.93
CA LEU A 396 -65.01 -27.00 14.61
C LEU A 396 -64.59 -26.79 13.15
N ALA A 397 -65.52 -26.58 12.21
CA ALA A 397 -65.21 -26.18 10.84
C ALA A 397 -64.51 -24.81 10.79
N GLU A 398 -64.99 -23.85 11.58
CA GLU A 398 -64.39 -22.51 11.70
C GLU A 398 -63.00 -22.59 12.34
N VAL A 399 -62.81 -23.41 13.37
CA VAL A 399 -61.48 -23.68 13.97
C VAL A 399 -60.52 -24.32 12.97
N ILE A 400 -60.94 -25.33 12.20
CA ILE A 400 -60.10 -25.98 11.19
C ILE A 400 -59.73 -25.00 10.05
N ALA A 401 -60.67 -24.15 9.63
CA ALA A 401 -60.40 -23.09 8.66
C ALA A 401 -59.42 -22.03 9.19
N GLN A 402 -59.57 -21.60 10.45
CA GLN A 402 -58.65 -20.66 11.08
C GLN A 402 -57.25 -21.25 11.25
N ILE A 403 -57.12 -22.53 11.60
CA ILE A 403 -55.83 -23.25 11.62
C ILE A 403 -55.19 -23.22 10.22
N ALA A 404 -55.97 -23.42 9.15
CA ALA A 404 -55.48 -23.36 7.77
C ALA A 404 -54.96 -21.97 7.40
N ASP A 405 -55.74 -20.92 7.66
CA ASP A 405 -55.38 -19.53 7.32
C ASP A 405 -54.23 -19.00 8.20
N ASP A 406 -54.19 -19.34 9.50
CA ASP A 406 -53.08 -19.01 10.40
C ASP A 406 -51.78 -19.71 9.96
N ALA A 407 -51.84 -21.02 9.65
CA ALA A 407 -50.68 -21.78 9.18
C ALA A 407 -50.17 -21.25 7.84
N LYS A 408 -51.08 -20.91 6.93
CA LYS A 408 -50.75 -20.28 5.65
C LYS A 408 -50.13 -18.91 5.85
N THR A 409 -50.64 -18.09 6.77
CA THR A 409 -50.08 -16.78 7.10
C THR A 409 -48.68 -16.92 7.71
N ALA A 410 -48.46 -17.90 8.58
CA ALA A 410 -47.14 -18.21 9.13
C ALA A 410 -46.15 -18.68 8.05
N GLN A 411 -46.60 -19.48 7.08
CA GLN A 411 -45.80 -19.87 5.92
C GLN A 411 -45.47 -18.69 5.00
N GLU A 412 -46.45 -17.84 4.69
CA GLU A 412 -46.24 -16.62 3.89
C GLU A 412 -45.25 -15.67 4.59
N ASN A 413 -45.33 -15.52 5.90
CA ASN A 413 -44.36 -14.74 6.70
C ASN A 413 -42.96 -15.38 6.68
N SER A 414 -42.83 -16.69 6.85
CA SER A 414 -41.54 -17.40 6.78
C SER A 414 -40.87 -17.19 5.42
N LEU A 415 -41.61 -17.42 4.33
CA LEU A 415 -41.11 -17.23 2.96
C LEU A 415 -40.79 -15.75 2.66
N SER A 416 -41.54 -14.81 3.23
CA SER A 416 -41.26 -13.37 3.07
C SER A 416 -40.03 -12.93 3.86
N ASN A 417 -39.79 -13.49 5.05
CA ASN A 417 -38.60 -13.24 5.86
C ASN A 417 -37.34 -13.79 5.17
N ASP A 418 -37.39 -15.05 4.71
CA ASP A 418 -36.31 -15.67 3.94
C ASP A 418 -36.05 -14.91 2.62
N GLY A 419 -37.10 -14.53 1.90
CA GLY A 419 -37.00 -13.78 0.65
C GLY A 419 -36.41 -12.38 0.83
N GLN A 420 -36.79 -11.67 1.89
CA GLN A 420 -36.22 -10.35 2.19
C GLN A 420 -34.75 -10.46 2.61
N TYR A 421 -34.41 -11.40 3.48
CA TYR A 421 -33.03 -11.64 3.90
C TYR A 421 -32.10 -11.96 2.72
N GLN A 422 -32.57 -12.73 1.72
CA GLN A 422 -31.78 -12.97 0.50
C GLN A 422 -31.62 -11.69 -0.37
N ASN A 423 -32.61 -10.79 -0.38
CA ASN A 423 -32.46 -9.49 -1.03
C ASN A 423 -31.46 -8.59 -0.28
N ASP A 424 -31.51 -8.58 1.05
CA ASP A 424 -30.62 -7.80 1.91
C ASP A 424 -29.17 -8.28 1.76
N LEU A 425 -28.93 -9.60 1.80
CA LEU A 425 -27.62 -10.21 1.51
C LEU A 425 -27.12 -9.88 0.09
N THR A 426 -28.01 -9.84 -0.90
CA THR A 426 -27.63 -9.46 -2.27
C THR A 426 -27.20 -7.99 -2.33
N ALA A 427 -27.97 -7.09 -1.71
CA ALA A 427 -27.62 -5.68 -1.65
C ALA A 427 -26.31 -5.43 -0.88
N ILE A 428 -26.08 -6.12 0.24
CA ILE A 428 -24.84 -6.05 1.01
C ILE A 428 -23.65 -6.61 0.22
N ALA A 429 -23.85 -7.69 -0.56
CA ALA A 429 -22.83 -8.21 -1.47
C ALA A 429 -22.46 -7.22 -2.59
N ASP A 430 -23.44 -6.46 -3.12
CA ASP A 430 -23.18 -5.38 -4.08
C ASP A 430 -22.41 -4.21 -3.43
N VAL A 431 -22.68 -3.88 -2.15
CA VAL A 431 -21.86 -2.91 -1.38
C VAL A 431 -20.45 -3.43 -1.16
N GLN A 432 -20.28 -4.71 -0.79
CA GLN A 432 -18.96 -5.34 -0.64
C GLN A 432 -18.18 -5.35 -1.95
N ALA A 433 -18.84 -5.59 -3.09
CA ALA A 433 -18.23 -5.50 -4.41
C ALA A 433 -17.77 -4.05 -4.72
N SER A 434 -18.62 -3.07 -4.40
CA SER A 434 -18.30 -1.64 -4.56
C SER A 434 -17.12 -1.20 -3.66
N LEU A 435 -17.06 -1.69 -2.42
CA LEU A 435 -15.93 -1.46 -1.51
C LEU A 435 -14.65 -2.14 -1.98
N ASN A 436 -14.74 -3.34 -2.56
CA ASN A 436 -13.59 -4.04 -3.14
C ASN A 436 -13.05 -3.31 -4.39
N GLU A 437 -13.93 -2.77 -5.23
CA GLU A 437 -13.56 -1.92 -6.37
C GLU A 437 -12.95 -0.59 -5.89
N ALA A 438 -13.48 0.02 -4.84
CA ALA A 438 -12.91 1.21 -4.22
C ALA A 438 -11.51 0.95 -3.64
N THR A 439 -11.36 -0.15 -2.88
CA THR A 439 -10.06 -0.64 -2.36
C THR A 439 -9.06 -0.86 -3.50
N THR A 440 -9.49 -1.50 -4.59
CA THR A 440 -8.64 -1.76 -5.77
C THR A 440 -8.24 -0.46 -6.47
N THR A 441 -9.15 0.52 -6.54
CA THR A 441 -8.90 1.84 -7.15
C THR A 441 -7.90 2.63 -6.33
N VAL A 442 -8.07 2.70 -5.00
CA VAL A 442 -7.13 3.36 -4.09
C VAL A 442 -5.77 2.66 -4.08
N ALA A 443 -5.72 1.33 -4.14
CA ALA A 443 -4.47 0.58 -4.28
C ALA A 443 -3.73 0.82 -5.62
N GLY A 444 -4.38 1.48 -6.60
CA GLY A 444 -3.76 1.96 -7.83
C GLY A 444 -3.23 3.40 -7.77
N TYR A 445 -3.47 4.11 -6.66
CA TYR A 445 -2.94 5.45 -6.37
C TYR A 445 -1.56 5.35 -5.70
N ASP A 446 -0.92 6.49 -5.42
CA ASP A 446 0.40 6.52 -4.76
C ASP A 446 0.36 5.91 -3.34
N GLU A 447 1.48 5.35 -2.86
CA GLU A 447 1.57 4.75 -1.52
C GLU A 447 1.19 5.73 -0.39
N SER A 448 1.47 7.03 -0.54
CA SER A 448 1.07 8.07 0.41
C SER A 448 -0.45 8.29 0.45
N VAL A 449 -1.10 8.25 -0.71
CA VAL A 449 -2.57 8.35 -0.85
C VAL A 449 -3.23 7.06 -0.35
N GLN A 450 -2.66 5.89 -0.67
CA GLN A 450 -3.10 4.60 -0.12
C GLN A 450 -3.11 4.62 1.41
N ALA A 451 -2.01 5.07 2.04
CA ALA A 451 -1.89 5.16 3.49
C ALA A 451 -2.95 6.09 4.10
N ALA A 452 -3.23 7.25 3.48
CA ALA A 452 -4.21 8.21 3.97
C ALA A 452 -5.66 7.67 4.02
N PHE A 453 -6.01 6.72 3.13
CA PHE A 453 -7.36 6.13 3.08
C PHE A 453 -7.45 4.70 3.64
N ALA A 454 -6.34 4.09 4.07
CA ALA A 454 -6.29 2.72 4.58
C ALA A 454 -7.19 2.49 5.82
N GLU A 455 -7.19 3.41 6.79
CA GLU A 455 -8.09 3.34 7.96
C GLU A 455 -9.56 3.50 7.55
N THR A 456 -9.85 4.37 6.57
CA THR A 456 -11.24 4.61 6.11
C THR A 456 -11.78 3.41 5.33
N LEU A 457 -10.97 2.76 4.50
CA LEU A 457 -11.32 1.49 3.85
C LEU A 457 -11.57 0.39 4.88
N SER A 458 -10.76 0.33 5.93
CA SER A 458 -10.92 -0.65 7.02
C SER A 458 -12.21 -0.43 7.81
N ALA A 459 -12.53 0.82 8.17
CA ALA A 459 -13.78 1.17 8.85
C ALA A 459 -15.04 0.94 7.98
N LEU A 460 -14.92 1.09 6.65
CA LEU A 460 -16.00 0.72 5.72
C LEU A 460 -16.16 -0.80 5.60
N GLN A 461 -15.06 -1.56 5.68
CA GLN A 461 -15.10 -3.02 5.70
C GLN A 461 -15.75 -3.57 6.99
N GLU A 462 -15.48 -2.91 8.13
CA GLU A 462 -16.19 -3.16 9.39
C GLU A 462 -17.68 -2.82 9.25
N SER A 463 -18.03 -1.66 8.68
CA SER A 463 -19.43 -1.26 8.42
C SER A 463 -20.20 -2.26 7.54
N VAL A 464 -19.58 -2.85 6.53
CA VAL A 464 -20.19 -3.91 5.69
C VAL A 464 -20.36 -5.23 6.47
N THR A 465 -19.45 -5.52 7.40
CA THR A 465 -19.54 -6.66 8.31
C THR A 465 -20.70 -6.49 9.31
N ASP A 466 -20.89 -5.26 9.84
CA ASP A 466 -22.02 -4.90 10.69
C ASP A 466 -23.36 -4.98 9.97
N LEU A 467 -23.43 -4.53 8.70
CA LEU A 467 -24.62 -4.71 7.86
C LEU A 467 -24.96 -6.20 7.70
N THR A 468 -23.97 -7.05 7.44
CA THR A 468 -24.14 -8.50 7.32
C THR A 468 -24.68 -9.11 8.62
N THR A 469 -24.05 -8.76 9.75
CA THR A 469 -24.45 -9.20 11.09
C THR A 469 -25.87 -8.73 11.45
N THR A 470 -26.24 -7.52 11.05
CA THR A 470 -27.59 -6.96 11.25
C THR A 470 -28.63 -7.69 10.40
N ALA A 471 -28.31 -8.00 9.15
CA ALA A 471 -29.18 -8.78 8.27
C ALA A 471 -29.43 -10.19 8.85
N GLU A 472 -28.36 -10.89 9.26
CA GLU A 472 -28.42 -12.19 9.93
C GLU A 472 -29.26 -12.13 11.21
N ALA A 473 -29.07 -11.10 12.05
CA ALA A 473 -29.85 -10.94 13.28
C ALA A 473 -31.35 -10.71 13.00
N SER A 474 -31.70 -9.90 11.99
CA SER A 474 -33.09 -9.69 11.58
C SER A 474 -33.75 -10.98 11.07
N HIS A 475 -33.00 -11.79 10.31
CA HIS A 475 -33.50 -13.04 9.73
C HIS A 475 -33.78 -14.08 10.80
N ASN A 476 -32.80 -14.31 11.69
CA ASN A 476 -32.91 -15.22 12.83
C ASN A 476 -34.04 -14.84 13.79
N ASN A 477 -34.35 -13.54 13.92
CA ASN A 477 -35.46 -13.03 14.74
C ASN A 477 -36.82 -12.99 14.01
N GLY A 478 -36.86 -13.28 12.70
CA GLY A 478 -38.11 -13.25 11.91
C GLY A 478 -38.61 -11.85 11.54
N THR A 479 -37.75 -10.83 11.57
CA THR A 479 -38.11 -9.42 11.41
C THR A 479 -37.57 -8.74 10.14
N SER A 480 -36.86 -9.44 9.25
CA SER A 480 -36.22 -8.84 8.05
C SER A 480 -37.18 -7.98 7.21
N VAL A 481 -38.45 -8.39 7.05
CA VAL A 481 -39.46 -7.61 6.31
C VAL A 481 -39.83 -6.29 6.99
N ALA A 482 -39.81 -6.24 8.33
CA ALA A 482 -40.11 -5.03 9.10
C ALA A 482 -38.89 -4.10 9.17
N ASP A 483 -37.70 -4.68 9.30
CA ASP A 483 -36.43 -3.94 9.45
C ASP A 483 -35.83 -3.50 8.11
N ALA A 484 -36.28 -4.08 6.98
CA ALA A 484 -35.81 -3.81 5.62
C ALA A 484 -35.65 -2.33 5.29
N ALA A 485 -36.58 -1.46 5.72
CA ALA A 485 -36.50 -0.03 5.45
C ALA A 485 -35.30 0.64 6.16
N ALA A 486 -35.01 0.24 7.40
CA ALA A 486 -33.89 0.76 8.18
C ALA A 486 -32.55 0.16 7.72
N LEU A 487 -32.53 -1.14 7.44
CA LEU A 487 -31.33 -1.80 6.90
C LEU A 487 -30.96 -1.24 5.51
N GLN A 488 -31.94 -0.98 4.65
CA GLN A 488 -31.72 -0.36 3.34
C GLN A 488 -31.24 1.10 3.44
N GLU A 489 -31.63 1.85 4.47
CA GLU A 489 -31.11 3.19 4.76
C GLU A 489 -29.63 3.12 5.19
N SER A 490 -29.27 2.17 6.06
CA SER A 490 -27.87 1.90 6.45
C SER A 490 -27.01 1.44 5.26
N ILE A 491 -27.53 0.55 4.40
CA ILE A 491 -26.88 0.13 3.14
C ILE A 491 -26.61 1.35 2.25
N ALA A 492 -27.60 2.23 2.07
CA ALA A 492 -27.45 3.45 1.26
C ALA A 492 -26.43 4.44 1.85
N ALA A 493 -26.34 4.52 3.18
CA ALA A 493 -25.34 5.35 3.86
C ALA A 493 -23.91 4.83 3.65
N VAL A 494 -23.70 3.51 3.72
CA VAL A 494 -22.37 2.91 3.43
C VAL A 494 -21.99 3.10 1.96
N VAL A 495 -22.92 2.94 1.02
CA VAL A 495 -22.68 3.26 -0.41
C VAL A 495 -22.24 4.72 -0.60
N ALA A 496 -22.97 5.68 0.00
CA ALA A 496 -22.62 7.09 -0.10
C ALA A 496 -21.24 7.41 0.52
N ASN A 497 -20.84 6.69 1.57
CA ASN A 497 -19.50 6.83 2.15
C ASN A 497 -18.40 6.23 1.26
N ILE A 498 -18.67 5.13 0.54
CA ILE A 498 -17.76 4.56 -0.46
C ILE A 498 -17.60 5.52 -1.65
N GLU A 499 -18.70 6.08 -2.17
CA GLU A 499 -18.67 7.10 -3.23
C GLU A 499 -17.87 8.35 -2.80
N LYS A 500 -18.07 8.80 -1.55
CA LYS A 500 -17.31 9.91 -0.98
C LYS A 500 -15.82 9.59 -0.84
N LEU A 501 -15.48 8.39 -0.35
CA LEU A 501 -14.08 7.94 -0.27
C LEU A 501 -13.42 7.95 -1.65
N LEU A 502 -14.10 7.45 -2.68
CA LEU A 502 -13.57 7.47 -4.05
C LEU A 502 -13.34 8.89 -4.58
N ALA A 503 -14.26 9.81 -4.30
CA ALA A 503 -14.10 11.22 -4.69
C ALA A 503 -12.96 11.91 -3.93
N ASP A 504 -12.85 11.71 -2.62
CA ASP A 504 -11.80 12.29 -1.79
C ASP A 504 -10.42 11.70 -2.12
N ALA A 505 -10.33 10.39 -2.36
CA ALA A 505 -9.10 9.72 -2.74
C ALA A 505 -8.65 10.07 -4.17
N ALA A 506 -9.59 10.24 -5.11
CA ALA A 506 -9.27 10.76 -6.44
C ALA A 506 -8.80 12.23 -6.39
N ALA A 507 -9.37 13.05 -5.50
CA ALA A 507 -8.91 14.42 -5.29
C ALA A 507 -7.51 14.46 -4.65
N ALA A 508 -7.24 13.60 -3.66
CA ALA A 508 -5.93 13.46 -3.04
C ALA A 508 -4.87 12.91 -4.02
N GLN A 509 -5.23 11.94 -4.86
CA GLN A 509 -4.36 11.47 -5.94
C GLN A 509 -4.12 12.56 -6.99
N GLN A 510 -5.14 13.35 -7.35
CA GLN A 510 -4.96 14.48 -8.25
C GLN A 510 -4.06 15.55 -7.62
N GLU A 511 -4.19 15.84 -6.32
CA GLU A 511 -3.33 16.78 -5.60
C GLU A 511 -1.89 16.25 -5.52
N TYR A 512 -1.69 14.96 -5.27
CA TYR A 512 -0.39 14.29 -5.35
C TYR A 512 0.19 14.35 -6.77
N GLU A 513 -0.59 14.02 -7.81
CA GLU A 513 -0.16 14.09 -9.21
C GLU A 513 0.13 15.52 -9.67
N GLU A 514 -0.60 16.51 -9.17
CA GLU A 514 -0.35 17.94 -9.42
C GLU A 514 0.89 18.44 -8.66
N GLU A 515 1.17 17.97 -7.44
CA GLU A 515 2.41 18.27 -6.72
C GLU A 515 3.63 17.53 -7.31
N VAL A 516 3.48 16.28 -7.73
CA VAL A 516 4.52 15.55 -8.49
C VAL A 516 4.74 16.20 -9.86
N ALA A 517 3.69 16.68 -10.53
CA ALA A 517 3.84 17.43 -11.78
C ALA A 517 4.44 18.82 -11.57
N LYS A 518 4.16 19.51 -10.46
CA LYS A 518 4.86 20.75 -10.08
C LYS A 518 6.31 20.48 -9.73
N ALA A 519 6.62 19.44 -8.98
CA ALA A 519 7.99 19.03 -8.63
C ALA A 519 8.77 18.66 -9.89
N ALA A 520 8.20 17.83 -10.78
CA ALA A 520 8.79 17.47 -12.06
C ALA A 520 8.95 18.66 -13.00
N ALA A 521 7.99 19.60 -13.05
CA ALA A 521 8.13 20.84 -13.84
C ALA A 521 9.15 21.82 -13.21
N ASN A 522 9.27 21.84 -11.89
CA ASN A 522 10.27 22.62 -11.15
C ASN A 522 11.68 22.05 -11.36
N GLU A 523 11.82 20.72 -11.41
CA GLU A 523 13.06 20.01 -11.74
C GLU A 523 13.42 20.10 -13.24
N GLU A 524 12.45 19.99 -14.15
CA GLU A 524 12.66 20.21 -15.59
C GLU A 524 13.06 21.67 -15.87
N GLN A 525 12.41 22.64 -15.22
CA GLN A 525 12.78 24.05 -15.35
C GLN A 525 14.13 24.36 -14.70
N HIS A 526 14.43 23.85 -13.50
CA HIS A 526 15.76 24.00 -12.88
C HIS A 526 16.86 23.36 -13.72
N THR A 527 16.60 22.19 -14.32
CA THR A 527 17.50 21.56 -15.28
C THR A 527 17.72 22.45 -16.51
N ALA A 528 16.67 23.10 -17.03
CA ALA A 528 16.78 24.04 -18.15
C ALA A 528 17.53 25.33 -17.76
N ASP A 529 17.30 25.85 -16.56
CA ASP A 529 17.95 27.05 -16.02
C ASP A 529 19.45 26.80 -15.79
N LEU A 530 19.81 25.67 -15.17
CA LEU A 530 21.20 25.24 -15.02
C LEU A 530 21.88 24.98 -16.37
N ALA A 531 21.17 24.41 -17.36
CA ALA A 531 21.71 24.24 -18.70
C ALA A 531 21.97 25.59 -19.40
N ALA A 532 21.08 26.57 -19.23
CA ALA A 532 21.28 27.93 -19.74
C ALA A 532 22.46 28.63 -19.03
N ILE A 533 22.58 28.51 -17.71
CA ILE A 533 23.69 29.05 -16.92
C ILE A 533 25.02 28.37 -17.30
N ALA A 534 25.02 27.06 -17.59
CA ALA A 534 26.19 26.36 -18.11
C ALA A 534 26.61 26.84 -19.51
N GLU A 535 25.66 27.25 -20.36
CA GLU A 535 25.97 27.93 -21.63
C GLU A 535 26.57 29.32 -21.39
N VAL A 536 26.12 30.07 -20.37
CA VAL A 536 26.74 31.35 -19.96
C VAL A 536 28.17 31.12 -19.45
N GLN A 537 28.38 30.12 -18.58
CA GLN A 537 29.72 29.75 -18.10
C GLN A 537 30.64 29.39 -19.28
N THR A 538 30.15 28.59 -20.24
CA THR A 538 30.91 28.24 -21.45
C THR A 538 31.29 29.49 -22.27
N LYS A 539 30.41 30.50 -22.36
CA LYS A 539 30.70 31.78 -23.03
C LYS A 539 31.71 32.62 -22.23
N LEU A 540 31.61 32.64 -20.91
CA LEU A 540 32.56 33.32 -20.03
C LEU A 540 33.95 32.68 -20.10
N ASP A 541 34.04 31.35 -20.08
CA ASP A 541 35.30 30.59 -20.21
C ASP A 541 35.96 30.86 -21.57
N ALA A 542 35.17 30.85 -22.66
CA ALA A 542 35.66 31.20 -23.99
C ALA A 542 36.11 32.66 -24.09
N ALA A 543 35.41 33.60 -23.44
CA ALA A 543 35.80 35.00 -23.36
C ALA A 543 37.10 35.17 -22.57
N LYS A 544 37.22 34.50 -21.41
CA LYS A 544 38.42 34.46 -20.58
C LYS A 544 39.63 33.90 -21.35
N THR A 545 39.49 32.75 -22.01
CA THR A 545 40.54 32.18 -22.88
C THR A 545 40.94 33.14 -24.00
N THR A 546 40.01 33.93 -24.54
CA THR A 546 40.30 34.94 -25.57
C THR A 546 41.12 36.10 -25.00
N VAL A 547 40.77 36.58 -23.81
CA VAL A 547 41.51 37.65 -23.10
C VAL A 547 42.89 37.17 -22.64
N GLU A 548 43.01 35.94 -22.13
CA GLU A 548 44.28 35.27 -21.79
C GLU A 548 45.22 35.11 -23.01
N GLY A 549 44.68 35.18 -24.24
CA GLY A 549 45.45 35.19 -25.49
C GLY A 549 46.02 36.56 -25.89
N TYR A 550 45.68 37.64 -25.20
CA TYR A 550 46.20 39.00 -25.43
C TYR A 550 47.48 39.27 -24.62
N ALA A 551 48.09 40.45 -24.78
CA ALA A 551 49.30 40.83 -24.05
C ALA A 551 49.06 40.87 -22.53
N GLU A 552 50.07 40.53 -21.71
CA GLU A 552 49.93 40.42 -20.23
C GLU A 552 49.35 41.69 -19.57
N SER A 553 49.69 42.87 -20.07
CA SER A 553 49.14 44.15 -19.59
C SER A 553 47.65 44.32 -19.88
N VAL A 554 47.16 43.77 -21.00
CA VAL A 554 45.75 43.73 -21.37
C VAL A 554 45.01 42.67 -20.55
N GLN A 555 45.61 41.49 -20.34
CA GLN A 555 45.06 40.46 -19.44
C GLN A 555 44.82 41.04 -18.03
N GLY A 556 45.84 41.68 -17.45
CA GLY A 556 45.77 42.28 -16.12
C GLY A 556 44.71 43.39 -15.99
N ALA A 557 44.49 44.18 -17.04
CA ALA A 557 43.49 45.25 -17.05
C ALA A 557 42.04 44.74 -16.97
N PHE A 558 41.76 43.50 -17.42
CA PHE A 558 40.42 42.93 -17.43
C PHE A 558 40.20 41.78 -16.42
N ALA A 559 41.23 41.37 -15.67
CA ALA A 559 41.15 40.29 -14.68
C ALA A 559 40.03 40.51 -13.64
N GLU A 560 39.90 41.70 -13.07
CA GLU A 560 38.82 42.02 -12.10
C GLU A 560 37.42 41.96 -12.73
N THR A 561 37.30 42.29 -14.03
CA THR A 561 36.03 42.18 -14.77
C THR A 561 35.66 40.71 -14.99
N VAL A 562 36.64 39.86 -15.32
CA VAL A 562 36.45 38.39 -15.42
C VAL A 562 36.00 37.83 -14.08
N THR A 563 36.67 38.15 -12.96
CA THR A 563 36.28 37.66 -11.62
C THR A 563 34.90 38.16 -11.18
N THR A 564 34.52 39.39 -11.56
CA THR A 564 33.17 39.92 -11.32
C THR A 564 32.11 39.13 -12.09
N LEU A 565 32.41 38.73 -13.33
CA LEU A 565 31.52 37.89 -14.14
C LEU A 565 31.46 36.44 -13.64
N GLU A 566 32.58 35.85 -13.22
CA GLU A 566 32.62 34.52 -12.57
C GLU A 566 31.74 34.51 -11.31
N THR A 567 31.83 35.56 -10.49
CA THR A 567 30.97 35.76 -9.31
C THR A 567 29.50 35.92 -9.69
N SER A 568 29.21 36.63 -10.79
CA SER A 568 27.84 36.86 -11.27
C SER A 568 27.19 35.57 -11.79
N VAL A 569 27.93 34.74 -12.52
CA VAL A 569 27.46 33.42 -12.98
C VAL A 569 27.22 32.48 -11.79
N ALA A 570 28.11 32.44 -10.79
CA ALA A 570 27.87 31.70 -9.56
C ALA A 570 26.64 32.20 -8.78
N GLY A 571 26.37 33.51 -8.82
CA GLY A 571 25.15 34.12 -8.29
C GLY A 571 23.87 33.70 -9.03
N LEU A 572 23.93 33.52 -10.35
CA LEU A 572 22.83 32.94 -11.13
C LEU A 572 22.56 31.49 -10.71
N THR A 573 23.58 30.64 -10.57
CA THR A 573 23.44 29.27 -10.06
C THR A 573 22.79 29.25 -8.68
N THR A 574 23.28 30.09 -7.76
CA THR A 574 22.72 30.22 -6.41
C THR A 574 21.24 30.66 -6.42
N THR A 575 20.86 31.50 -7.39
CA THR A 575 19.48 31.96 -7.56
C THR A 575 18.59 30.85 -8.14
N ALA A 576 19.08 30.10 -9.13
CA ALA A 576 18.38 28.94 -9.69
C ALA A 576 18.15 27.85 -8.63
N ASP A 577 19.18 27.53 -7.85
CA ASP A 577 19.10 26.54 -6.75
C ASP A 577 18.15 27.03 -5.64
N ALA A 578 18.14 28.32 -5.33
CA ALA A 578 17.19 28.88 -4.35
C ALA A 578 15.74 28.80 -4.84
N SER A 579 15.47 29.10 -6.12
CA SER A 579 14.13 28.93 -6.72
C SER A 579 13.71 27.46 -6.77
N TYR A 580 14.63 26.54 -7.08
CA TYR A 580 14.36 25.10 -7.09
C TYR A 580 14.01 24.57 -5.69
N ASN A 581 14.84 24.87 -4.69
CA ASN A 581 14.62 24.46 -3.30
C ASN A 581 13.35 25.06 -2.68
N ASN A 582 12.87 26.20 -3.20
CA ASN A 582 11.60 26.81 -2.80
C ASN A 582 10.39 26.33 -3.62
N GLY A 583 10.59 25.50 -4.65
CA GLY A 583 9.51 25.03 -5.53
C GLY A 583 8.98 26.06 -6.54
N THR A 584 9.75 27.12 -6.82
CA THR A 584 9.29 28.29 -7.60
C THR A 584 9.99 28.49 -8.94
N SER A 585 10.87 27.60 -9.40
CA SER A 585 11.64 27.75 -10.65
C SER A 585 10.76 28.12 -11.85
N VAL A 586 9.60 27.47 -12.03
CA VAL A 586 8.66 27.77 -13.14
C VAL A 586 8.08 29.19 -13.07
N ALA A 587 7.86 29.72 -11.87
CA ALA A 587 7.35 31.09 -11.68
C ALA A 587 8.47 32.14 -11.82
N ASP A 588 9.66 31.83 -11.32
CA ASP A 588 10.81 32.73 -11.31
C ASP A 588 11.62 32.72 -12.62
N ALA A 589 11.45 31.70 -13.47
CA ALA A 589 12.16 31.49 -14.74
C ALA A 589 12.24 32.74 -15.62
N THR A 590 11.18 33.57 -15.66
CA THR A 590 11.21 34.83 -16.44
C THR A 590 12.24 35.82 -15.89
N ALA A 591 12.31 35.99 -14.56
CA ALA A 591 13.24 36.92 -13.91
C ALA A 591 14.69 36.39 -13.92
N LEU A 592 14.86 35.07 -13.76
CA LEU A 592 16.17 34.43 -13.90
C LEU A 592 16.68 34.54 -15.35
N GLN A 593 15.81 34.35 -16.35
CA GLN A 593 16.17 34.48 -17.76
C GLN A 593 16.55 35.93 -18.15
N GLU A 594 15.90 36.95 -17.57
CA GLU A 594 16.31 38.34 -17.69
C GLU A 594 17.71 38.59 -17.08
N SER A 595 18.00 37.96 -15.94
CA SER A 595 19.30 38.05 -15.26
C SER A 595 20.42 37.35 -16.04
N ILE A 596 20.14 36.17 -16.60
CA ILE A 596 21.02 35.44 -17.54
C ILE A 596 21.34 36.31 -18.77
N ALA A 597 20.34 36.98 -19.34
CA ALA A 597 20.52 37.85 -20.51
C ALA A 597 21.41 39.07 -20.20
N ALA A 598 21.33 39.62 -18.99
CA ALA A 598 22.20 40.71 -18.56
C ALA A 598 23.67 40.27 -18.46
N VAL A 599 23.95 39.13 -17.83
CA VAL A 599 25.32 38.60 -17.72
C VAL A 599 25.93 38.26 -19.08
N ILE A 600 25.14 37.74 -20.03
CA ILE A 600 25.60 37.54 -21.42
C ILE A 600 26.04 38.87 -22.06
N ALA A 601 25.26 39.94 -21.89
CA ALA A 601 25.61 41.25 -22.45
C ALA A 601 26.89 41.84 -21.86
N ASP A 602 27.15 41.61 -20.57
CA ASP A 602 28.40 42.03 -19.92
C ASP A 602 29.62 41.19 -20.38
N ILE A 603 29.45 39.89 -20.68
CA ILE A 603 30.48 39.05 -21.31
C ILE A 603 30.80 39.54 -22.73
N GLU A 604 29.78 39.87 -23.54
CA GLU A 604 29.97 40.45 -24.88
C GLU A 604 30.71 41.80 -24.80
N LYS A 605 30.41 42.62 -23.79
CA LYS A 605 31.09 43.89 -23.53
C LYS A 605 32.56 43.70 -23.12
N LEU A 606 32.87 42.74 -22.25
CA LEU A 606 34.24 42.37 -21.89
C LEU A 606 35.08 42.06 -23.14
N LEU A 607 34.57 41.21 -24.04
CA LEU A 607 35.26 40.85 -25.28
C LEU A 607 35.52 42.08 -26.18
N ALA A 608 34.54 42.97 -26.31
CA ALA A 608 34.68 44.18 -27.13
C ALA A 608 35.73 45.16 -26.57
N ASP A 609 35.69 45.41 -25.25
CA ASP A 609 36.61 46.35 -24.59
C ASP A 609 38.05 45.79 -24.57
N ALA A 610 38.22 44.49 -24.30
CA ALA A 610 39.54 43.84 -24.28
C ALA A 610 40.19 43.79 -25.67
N ALA A 611 39.41 43.51 -26.73
CA ALA A 611 39.91 43.56 -28.11
C ALA A 611 40.37 44.97 -28.52
N ALA A 612 39.66 46.02 -28.06
CA ALA A 612 40.06 47.41 -28.30
C ALA A 612 41.37 47.78 -27.58
N ALA A 613 41.55 47.29 -26.34
CA ALA A 613 42.79 47.48 -25.58
C ALA A 613 43.99 46.74 -26.21
N GLN A 614 43.81 45.50 -26.69
CA GLN A 614 44.85 44.77 -27.43
C GLN A 614 45.28 45.51 -28.70
N GLN A 615 44.32 46.03 -29.48
CA GLN A 615 44.63 46.82 -30.68
C GLN A 615 45.41 48.12 -30.35
N ALA A 616 45.15 48.74 -29.19
CA ALA A 616 45.91 49.90 -28.73
C ALA A 616 47.34 49.54 -28.30
N PHE A 617 47.52 48.39 -27.63
CA PHE A 617 48.85 47.86 -27.28
C PHE A 617 49.70 47.59 -28.53
N GLU A 618 49.16 46.85 -29.52
CA GLU A 618 49.84 46.52 -30.78
C GLU A 618 50.26 47.78 -31.56
N ALA A 619 49.40 48.81 -31.57
CA ALA A 619 49.72 50.10 -32.20
C ALA A 619 50.86 50.84 -31.48
N ASN A 620 50.92 50.78 -30.15
CA ASN A 620 51.98 51.38 -29.34
C ASN A 620 53.34 50.67 -29.52
N GLU A 621 53.34 49.33 -29.54
CA GLU A 621 54.53 48.51 -29.81
C GLU A 621 55.08 48.75 -31.23
N ALA A 622 54.20 48.80 -32.23
CA ALA A 622 54.58 49.11 -33.61
C ALA A 622 55.17 50.52 -33.75
N GLN A 623 54.63 51.52 -33.04
CA GLN A 623 55.17 52.88 -33.08
C GLN A 623 56.53 52.98 -32.38
N HIS A 624 56.69 52.42 -31.17
CA HIS A 624 57.96 52.36 -30.46
C HIS A 624 59.08 51.70 -31.30
N THR A 625 58.75 50.61 -32.00
CA THR A 625 59.68 49.94 -32.93
C THR A 625 60.12 50.87 -34.08
N ALA A 626 59.21 51.69 -34.61
CA ALA A 626 59.53 52.67 -35.65
C ALA A 626 60.36 53.85 -35.11
N ASP A 627 60.10 54.27 -33.87
CA ASP A 627 60.80 55.38 -33.20
C ASP A 627 62.28 55.01 -32.91
N LEU A 628 62.53 53.83 -32.35
CA LEU A 628 63.90 53.31 -32.17
C LEU A 628 64.65 53.14 -33.50
N ALA A 629 63.97 52.72 -34.56
CA ALA A 629 64.57 52.63 -35.89
C ALA A 629 64.97 54.01 -36.45
N ALA A 630 64.17 55.06 -36.18
CA ALA A 630 64.49 56.43 -36.57
C ALA A 630 65.68 57.00 -35.77
N ILE A 631 65.78 56.72 -34.46
CA ILE A 631 66.97 57.04 -33.65
C ILE A 631 68.21 56.36 -34.22
N ALA A 632 68.14 55.07 -34.55
CA ALA A 632 69.29 54.34 -35.09
C ALA A 632 69.79 54.93 -36.43
N GLU A 633 68.90 55.46 -37.28
CA GLU A 633 69.29 56.19 -38.49
C GLU A 633 69.98 57.53 -38.16
N VAL A 634 69.57 58.21 -37.08
CA VAL A 634 70.21 59.45 -36.60
C VAL A 634 71.59 59.16 -36.01
N GLN A 635 71.73 58.12 -35.18
CA GLN A 635 73.02 57.66 -34.66
C GLN A 635 73.99 57.32 -35.79
N THR A 636 73.53 56.57 -36.80
CA THR A 636 74.35 56.22 -37.98
C THR A 636 74.90 57.47 -38.69
N LYS A 637 74.10 58.54 -38.80
CA LYS A 637 74.54 59.82 -39.40
C LYS A 637 75.54 60.57 -38.51
N LEU A 638 75.39 60.49 -37.19
CA LEU A 638 76.40 61.03 -36.27
C LEU A 638 77.70 60.27 -36.46
N ASP A 639 77.68 58.93 -36.41
CA ASP A 639 78.87 58.08 -36.58
C ASP A 639 79.62 58.35 -37.90
N GLU A 640 78.90 58.60 -39.01
CA GLU A 640 79.50 58.99 -40.31
C GLU A 640 80.17 60.37 -40.25
N VAL A 641 79.59 61.33 -39.52
CA VAL A 641 80.19 62.66 -39.30
C VAL A 641 81.41 62.55 -38.39
N LEU A 642 81.32 61.85 -37.26
CA LEU A 642 82.44 61.67 -36.33
C LEU A 642 83.63 61.00 -37.01
N LYS A 643 83.39 59.93 -37.77
CA LYS A 643 84.40 59.27 -38.62
C LYS A 643 85.04 60.19 -39.66
N THR A 644 84.33 61.24 -40.09
CA THR A 644 84.90 62.27 -40.99
C THR A 644 85.79 63.25 -40.20
N ILE A 645 85.39 63.60 -38.97
CA ILE A 645 86.16 64.44 -38.03
C ILE A 645 87.43 63.72 -37.55
N ASP A 646 87.39 62.41 -37.29
CA ASP A 646 88.55 61.55 -37.03
C ASP A 646 89.60 61.61 -38.16
N GLY A 647 89.15 61.87 -39.39
CA GLY A 647 90.01 62.05 -40.56
C GLY A 647 90.61 63.45 -40.69
N TYR A 648 90.19 64.41 -39.87
CA TYR A 648 90.72 65.77 -39.80
C TYR A 648 91.88 65.87 -38.80
N SER A 649 92.54 67.04 -38.77
CA SER A 649 93.67 67.30 -37.89
C SER A 649 93.31 67.24 -36.40
N GLN A 650 94.23 66.83 -35.54
CA GLN A 650 93.99 66.71 -34.09
C GLN A 650 93.43 68.00 -33.47
N SER A 651 93.93 69.17 -33.87
CA SER A 651 93.42 70.46 -33.39
C SER A 651 91.96 70.75 -33.79
N VAL A 652 91.47 70.14 -34.87
CA VAL A 652 90.06 70.22 -35.28
C VAL A 652 89.21 69.22 -34.51
N GLN A 653 89.73 68.01 -34.27
CA GLN A 653 89.08 67.03 -33.38
C GLN A 653 88.89 67.60 -31.97
N ASP A 654 89.97 68.11 -31.36
CA ASP A 654 89.97 68.71 -30.02
C ASP A 654 88.99 69.89 -29.91
N ALA A 655 88.82 70.67 -30.99
CA ALA A 655 87.88 71.80 -31.04
C ALA A 655 86.41 71.37 -31.20
N MET A 656 86.14 70.20 -31.78
CA MET A 656 84.78 69.68 -31.99
C MET A 656 84.29 68.75 -30.87
N ALA A 657 85.19 68.22 -30.03
CA ALA A 657 84.91 67.22 -29.00
C ALA A 657 83.75 67.58 -28.05
N GLU A 658 83.63 68.84 -27.60
CA GLU A 658 82.50 69.27 -26.76
C GLU A 658 81.15 69.23 -27.51
N ALA A 659 81.15 69.55 -28.81
CA ALA A 659 79.95 69.58 -29.65
C ALA A 659 79.52 68.18 -30.12
N GLU A 660 80.49 67.28 -30.34
CA GLU A 660 80.28 65.84 -30.51
C GLU A 660 79.58 65.24 -29.28
N ALA A 661 80.17 65.40 -28.09
CA ALA A 661 79.63 64.84 -26.86
C ALA A 661 78.20 65.36 -26.56
N ALA A 662 77.97 66.66 -26.73
CA ALA A 662 76.64 67.26 -26.56
C ALA A 662 75.60 66.73 -27.57
N THR A 663 76.03 66.34 -28.77
CA THR A 663 75.15 65.76 -29.80
C THR A 663 74.83 64.31 -29.48
N GLN A 664 75.79 63.52 -29.00
CA GLN A 664 75.55 62.14 -28.53
C GLN A 664 74.57 62.11 -27.35
N THR A 665 74.79 62.91 -26.30
CA THR A 665 73.87 62.98 -25.15
C THR A 665 72.43 63.32 -25.57
N SER A 666 72.26 64.15 -26.61
CA SER A 666 70.93 64.51 -27.11
C SER A 666 70.22 63.35 -27.84
N ILE A 667 70.97 62.37 -28.37
CA ILE A 667 70.42 61.12 -28.93
C ILE A 667 70.05 60.15 -27.80
N ASP A 668 70.92 60.04 -26.78
CA ASP A 668 70.69 59.19 -25.61
C ASP A 668 69.42 59.62 -24.85
N ASP A 669 69.25 60.94 -24.62
CA ASP A 669 68.05 61.52 -24.01
C ASP A 669 66.77 61.22 -24.81
N LEU A 670 66.83 61.27 -26.15
CA LEU A 670 65.69 60.95 -27.00
C LEU A 670 65.36 59.44 -26.99
N THR A 671 66.37 58.59 -26.82
CA THR A 671 66.20 57.14 -26.67
C THR A 671 65.46 56.83 -25.37
N ALA A 672 65.89 57.40 -24.25
CA ALA A 672 65.21 57.26 -22.96
C ALA A 672 63.75 57.80 -23.00
N ALA A 673 63.50 58.87 -23.75
CA ALA A 673 62.15 59.40 -23.95
C ALA A 673 61.23 58.47 -24.77
N ALA A 674 61.77 57.77 -25.77
CA ALA A 674 61.02 56.78 -26.55
C ALA A 674 60.63 55.56 -25.69
N GLU A 675 61.58 55.03 -24.91
CA GLU A 675 61.33 53.93 -23.96
C GLU A 675 60.28 54.31 -22.91
N ALA A 676 60.34 55.53 -22.37
CA ALA A 676 59.38 56.04 -21.40
C ALA A 676 57.96 56.19 -22.00
N SER A 677 57.85 56.69 -23.23
CA SER A 677 56.55 56.84 -23.93
C SER A 677 55.93 55.48 -24.27
N TYR A 678 56.76 54.47 -24.58
CA TYR A 678 56.29 53.10 -24.79
C TYR A 678 55.75 52.48 -23.51
N ALA A 679 56.49 52.59 -22.40
CA ALA A 679 56.06 52.09 -21.08
C ALA A 679 54.79 52.78 -20.56
N ALA A 680 54.56 54.05 -20.93
CA ALA A 680 53.35 54.80 -20.61
C ALA A 680 52.15 54.49 -21.54
N GLY A 681 52.34 53.75 -22.63
CA GLY A 681 51.30 53.47 -23.63
C GLY A 681 51.01 54.62 -24.60
N THR A 682 51.90 55.62 -24.70
CA THR A 682 51.65 56.90 -25.37
C THR A 682 52.44 57.16 -26.64
N SER A 683 53.31 56.26 -27.11
CA SER A 683 54.17 56.46 -28.30
C SER A 683 53.40 56.94 -29.54
N VAL A 684 52.19 56.44 -29.77
CA VAL A 684 51.31 56.86 -30.88
C VAL A 684 50.85 58.33 -30.74
N ALA A 685 50.59 58.78 -29.51
CA ALA A 685 50.17 60.15 -29.23
C ALA A 685 51.35 61.14 -29.23
N ASP A 686 52.52 60.69 -28.74
CA ASP A 686 53.74 61.51 -28.65
C ASP A 686 54.50 61.62 -29.98
N LYS A 687 54.09 60.87 -31.02
CA LYS A 687 54.74 60.82 -32.33
C LYS A 687 55.12 62.18 -32.93
N GLU A 688 54.21 63.17 -32.90
CA GLU A 688 54.48 64.49 -33.49
C GLU A 688 55.62 65.22 -32.75
N THR A 689 55.74 65.00 -31.44
CA THR A 689 56.83 65.51 -30.59
C THR A 689 58.14 64.78 -30.89
N PHE A 690 58.07 63.46 -31.05
CA PHE A 690 59.23 62.62 -31.36
C PHE A 690 59.83 62.92 -32.74
N ASP A 691 59.00 63.00 -33.78
CA ASP A 691 59.41 63.35 -35.15
C ASP A 691 60.09 64.74 -35.19
N ALA A 692 59.63 65.69 -34.36
CA ALA A 692 60.25 67.01 -34.23
C ALA A 692 61.63 66.97 -33.56
N ALA A 693 61.84 66.09 -32.57
CA ALA A 693 63.14 65.90 -31.92
C ALA A 693 64.17 65.25 -32.87
N ILE A 694 63.75 64.24 -33.64
CA ILE A 694 64.57 63.63 -34.71
C ILE A 694 65.00 64.71 -35.73
N ALA A 695 64.11 65.60 -36.15
CA ALA A 695 64.43 66.68 -37.08
C ALA A 695 65.45 67.69 -36.49
N ALA A 696 65.35 67.99 -35.20
CA ALA A 696 66.31 68.85 -34.50
C ALA A 696 67.71 68.21 -34.43
N LEU A 697 67.80 66.91 -34.07
CA LEU A 697 69.08 66.17 -34.03
C LEU A 697 69.76 66.08 -35.40
N ASN A 698 69.03 65.75 -36.47
CA ASN A 698 69.59 65.77 -37.84
C ASN A 698 70.17 67.15 -38.20
N THR A 699 69.53 68.24 -37.74
CA THR A 699 70.02 69.61 -37.94
C THR A 699 71.29 69.89 -37.13
N GLN A 700 71.36 69.40 -35.89
CA GLN A 700 72.53 69.52 -35.02
C GLN A 700 73.75 68.78 -35.58
N ILE A 701 73.57 67.53 -36.04
CA ILE A 701 74.60 66.72 -36.70
C ILE A 701 75.11 67.42 -37.98
N ALA A 702 74.21 67.96 -38.80
CA ALA A 702 74.60 68.70 -40.01
C ALA A 702 75.41 69.98 -39.69
N ASN A 703 75.08 70.67 -38.60
CA ASN A 703 75.84 71.84 -38.14
C ASN A 703 77.23 71.44 -37.61
N LEU A 704 77.35 70.32 -36.88
CA LEU A 704 78.63 69.77 -36.42
C LEU A 704 79.56 69.46 -37.60
N ALA A 705 79.05 68.76 -38.62
CA ALA A 705 79.80 68.46 -39.84
C ALA A 705 80.31 69.73 -40.55
N ALA A 706 79.43 70.73 -40.73
CA ALA A 706 79.80 71.99 -41.39
C ALA A 706 80.80 72.83 -40.57
N ALA A 707 80.72 72.80 -39.24
CA ALA A 707 81.68 73.47 -38.36
C ALA A 707 83.07 72.82 -38.44
N ALA A 708 83.12 71.48 -38.43
CA ALA A 708 84.36 70.73 -38.54
C ALA A 708 85.03 70.91 -39.92
N GLU A 709 84.27 70.86 -41.01
CA GLU A 709 84.78 71.12 -42.37
C GLU A 709 85.35 72.55 -42.48
N ALA A 710 84.68 73.55 -41.91
CA ALA A 710 85.18 74.93 -41.90
C ALA A 710 86.48 75.06 -41.09
N ALA A 711 86.59 74.36 -39.96
CA ALA A 711 87.80 74.34 -39.13
C ALA A 711 88.98 73.65 -39.85
N GLN A 712 88.74 72.51 -40.51
CA GLN A 712 89.79 71.82 -41.27
C GLN A 712 90.27 72.63 -42.49
N ASN A 713 89.37 73.27 -43.24
CA ASN A 713 89.78 74.16 -44.33
C ASN A 713 90.63 75.35 -43.83
N GLY A 714 90.36 75.84 -42.61
CA GLY A 714 91.20 76.85 -41.94
C GLY A 714 92.58 76.31 -41.58
N TYR A 715 92.65 75.09 -41.04
CA TYR A 715 93.90 74.39 -40.76
C TYR A 715 94.75 74.18 -42.02
N ASP A 716 94.17 73.62 -43.09
CA ASP A 716 94.87 73.31 -44.35
C ASP A 716 95.48 74.56 -45.00
N ALA A 717 94.76 75.70 -44.95
CA ALA A 717 95.25 76.97 -45.47
C ALA A 717 96.44 77.53 -44.63
N ASN A 718 96.38 77.39 -43.31
CA ASN A 718 97.45 77.78 -42.39
C ASN A 718 98.68 76.86 -42.54
N GLU A 719 98.47 75.55 -42.70
CA GLU A 719 99.50 74.55 -42.93
C GLU A 719 100.20 74.73 -44.29
N LEU A 720 99.45 75.03 -45.35
CA LEU A 720 100.02 75.30 -46.68
C LEU A 720 100.89 76.57 -46.68
N GLN A 721 100.48 77.63 -45.99
CA GLN A 721 101.30 78.85 -45.88
C GLN A 721 102.57 78.57 -45.06
N TYR A 722 102.44 77.92 -43.91
CA TYR A 722 103.58 77.50 -43.08
C TYR A 722 104.58 76.62 -43.85
N LYS A 723 104.11 75.68 -44.69
CA LYS A 723 104.95 74.88 -45.58
C LYS A 723 105.73 75.72 -46.60
N ASN A 724 105.13 76.78 -47.16
CA ASN A 724 105.82 77.69 -48.09
C ASN A 724 106.91 78.52 -47.37
N ASP A 725 106.62 78.99 -46.16
CA ASP A 725 107.55 79.79 -45.36
C ASP A 725 108.71 78.93 -44.86
N LEU A 726 108.43 77.71 -44.36
CA LEU A 726 109.43 76.69 -44.06
C LEU A 726 110.28 76.33 -45.28
N ALA A 727 109.71 76.22 -46.48
CA ALA A 727 110.48 75.89 -47.68
C ALA A 727 111.51 77.00 -48.03
N ALA A 728 111.15 78.26 -47.80
CA ALA A 728 112.07 79.38 -47.98
C ALA A 728 113.16 79.43 -46.90
N ILE A 729 112.80 79.17 -45.63
CA ILE A 729 113.78 79.06 -44.52
C ILE A 729 114.71 77.86 -44.75
N ALA A 730 114.18 76.71 -45.21
CA ALA A 730 114.94 75.52 -45.52
C ALA A 730 115.95 75.73 -46.65
N GLU A 731 115.70 76.60 -47.63
CA GLU A 731 116.72 76.96 -48.64
C GLU A 731 117.89 77.73 -48.01
N VAL A 732 117.63 78.59 -47.01
CA VAL A 732 118.67 79.28 -46.22
C VAL A 732 119.39 78.32 -45.28
N GLN A 733 118.64 77.44 -44.63
CA GLN A 733 119.16 76.42 -43.73
C GLN A 733 120.02 75.41 -44.49
N THR A 734 119.66 75.05 -45.73
CA THR A 734 120.50 74.23 -46.63
C THR A 734 121.81 74.93 -46.97
N LYS A 735 121.79 76.26 -47.17
CA LYS A 735 123.02 77.05 -47.40
C LYS A 735 123.89 77.09 -46.13
N LEU A 736 123.28 77.25 -44.95
CA LEU A 736 123.98 77.20 -43.67
C LEU A 736 124.53 75.80 -43.40
N GLU A 737 123.75 74.73 -43.56
CA GLU A 737 124.21 73.35 -43.44
C GLU A 737 125.31 73.02 -44.44
N THR A 738 125.27 73.54 -45.67
CA THR A 738 126.39 73.37 -46.62
C THR A 738 127.66 74.06 -46.10
N ALA A 739 127.51 75.23 -45.46
CA ALA A 739 128.61 75.93 -44.81
C ALA A 739 129.12 75.17 -43.57
N THR A 740 128.25 74.92 -42.59
CA THR A 740 128.49 74.16 -41.36
C THR A 740 129.04 72.77 -41.65
N THR A 741 128.54 72.02 -42.64
CA THR A 741 129.08 70.69 -43.03
C THR A 741 130.51 70.81 -43.57
N THR A 742 130.81 71.86 -44.32
CA THR A 742 132.19 72.11 -44.77
C THR A 742 133.11 72.45 -43.59
N VAL A 743 132.61 73.16 -42.57
CA VAL A 743 133.34 73.50 -41.33
C VAL A 743 133.41 72.34 -40.32
N ALA A 744 132.40 71.47 -40.28
CA ALA A 744 132.26 70.33 -39.36
C ALA A 744 132.87 69.05 -39.93
N GLY A 745 133.02 68.97 -41.26
CA GLY A 745 133.98 68.09 -41.92
C GLY A 745 135.44 68.45 -41.63
N TYR A 746 135.66 69.47 -40.79
CA TYR A 746 136.92 69.72 -40.12
C TYR A 746 136.92 69.18 -38.68
N ALA A 747 137.79 69.68 -37.81
CA ALA A 747 138.23 69.03 -36.58
C ALA A 747 137.67 69.70 -35.32
N GLU A 748 137.45 69.02 -34.19
CA GLU A 748 136.89 69.70 -32.99
C GLU A 748 137.66 70.97 -32.56
N SER A 749 138.99 70.96 -32.58
CA SER A 749 139.80 72.15 -32.23
C SER A 749 139.73 73.29 -33.26
N VAL A 750 139.24 72.99 -34.46
CA VAL A 750 139.10 73.88 -35.61
C VAL A 750 137.67 74.38 -35.75
N GLN A 751 136.71 73.45 -35.67
CA GLN A 751 135.30 73.69 -35.41
C GLN A 751 135.17 74.69 -34.25
N GLY A 752 135.85 74.45 -33.13
CA GLY A 752 135.86 75.34 -31.96
C GLY A 752 136.38 76.77 -32.22
N ALA A 753 137.23 76.98 -33.23
CA ALA A 753 137.71 78.33 -33.60
C ALA A 753 136.67 79.15 -34.40
N PHE A 754 135.69 78.49 -35.00
CA PHE A 754 134.61 79.11 -35.79
C PHE A 754 133.21 78.87 -35.21
N ALA A 755 133.09 78.02 -34.18
CA ALA A 755 131.84 77.60 -33.54
C ALA A 755 130.96 78.79 -33.14
N GLU A 756 131.49 79.83 -32.49
CA GLU A 756 130.69 81.00 -32.08
C GLU A 756 130.06 81.74 -33.29
N THR A 757 130.73 81.72 -34.46
CA THR A 757 130.18 82.29 -35.71
C THR A 757 129.12 81.38 -36.33
N VAL A 758 129.36 80.06 -36.31
CA VAL A 758 128.38 79.04 -36.74
C VAL A 758 127.11 79.15 -35.90
N THR A 759 127.23 79.11 -34.57
CA THR A 759 126.12 79.21 -33.61
C THR A 759 125.36 80.53 -33.72
N THR A 760 126.01 81.65 -34.02
CA THR A 760 125.33 82.93 -34.25
C THR A 760 124.43 82.90 -35.50
N LEU A 761 124.86 82.19 -36.55
CA LEU A 761 124.08 82.01 -37.77
C LEU A 761 122.97 80.97 -37.60
N GLU A 762 123.25 79.87 -36.90
CA GLU A 762 122.26 78.86 -36.53
C GLU A 762 121.13 79.47 -35.68
N ALA A 763 121.48 80.30 -34.69
CA ALA A 763 120.49 81.04 -33.90
C ALA A 763 119.66 82.02 -34.75
N SER A 764 120.25 82.61 -35.79
CA SER A 764 119.55 83.52 -36.71
C SER A 764 118.59 82.78 -37.65
N VAL A 765 118.97 81.60 -38.14
CA VAL A 765 118.05 80.72 -38.90
C VAL A 765 116.95 80.17 -37.99
N ALA A 766 117.30 79.70 -36.80
CA ALA A 766 116.33 79.19 -35.82
C ALA A 766 115.30 80.26 -35.41
N ALA A 767 115.69 81.52 -35.27
CA ALA A 767 114.74 82.61 -34.99
C ALA A 767 113.71 82.83 -36.11
N LEU A 768 114.09 82.61 -37.38
CA LEU A 768 113.15 82.60 -38.51
C LEU A 768 112.17 81.43 -38.38
N THR A 769 112.69 80.23 -38.11
CA THR A 769 111.89 79.01 -37.94
C THR A 769 110.90 79.15 -36.78
N THR A 770 111.34 79.60 -35.61
CA THR A 770 110.46 79.85 -34.44
C THR A 770 109.40 80.91 -34.71
N THR A 771 109.70 81.92 -35.54
CA THR A 771 108.71 82.92 -35.95
C THR A 771 107.64 82.28 -36.84
N ALA A 772 108.03 81.45 -37.81
CA ALA A 772 107.11 80.68 -38.65
C ALA A 772 106.24 79.69 -37.85
N GLU A 773 106.88 78.93 -36.95
CA GLU A 773 106.23 77.98 -36.03
C GLU A 773 105.23 78.68 -35.10
N THR A 774 105.58 79.86 -34.57
CA THR A 774 104.69 80.59 -33.65
C THR A 774 103.43 81.08 -34.37
N SER A 775 103.56 81.64 -35.58
CA SER A 775 102.38 82.02 -36.38
C SER A 775 101.56 80.80 -36.82
N TYR A 776 102.20 79.67 -37.12
CA TYR A 776 101.50 78.44 -37.50
C TYR A 776 100.70 77.85 -36.33
N ASN A 777 101.33 77.68 -35.18
CA ASN A 777 100.70 77.13 -33.97
C ASN A 777 99.59 78.04 -33.42
N ASN A 778 99.65 79.35 -33.69
CA ASN A 778 98.60 80.31 -33.35
C ASN A 778 97.52 80.47 -34.44
N GLY A 779 97.64 79.80 -35.59
CA GLY A 779 96.68 79.88 -36.70
C GLY A 779 96.74 81.15 -37.55
N THR A 780 97.81 81.94 -37.48
CA THR A 780 97.92 83.27 -38.10
C THR A 780 98.89 83.37 -39.29
N SER A 781 99.54 82.28 -39.73
CA SER A 781 100.59 82.34 -40.78
C SER A 781 100.16 83.06 -42.06
N VAL A 782 98.90 82.92 -42.48
CA VAL A 782 98.36 83.60 -43.68
C VAL A 782 98.32 85.13 -43.52
N ALA A 783 98.18 85.65 -42.30
CA ALA A 783 98.20 87.08 -42.02
C ALA A 783 99.63 87.65 -41.87
N ASP A 784 100.58 86.84 -41.39
CA ASP A 784 101.92 87.28 -40.98
C ASP A 784 103.01 87.13 -42.08
N ALA A 785 102.77 86.29 -43.10
CA ALA A 785 103.77 85.84 -44.09
C ALA A 785 104.61 86.96 -44.75
N ALA A 786 104.04 88.16 -44.95
CA ALA A 786 104.74 89.27 -45.60
C ALA A 786 105.94 89.81 -44.79
N ALA A 787 105.95 89.67 -43.47
CA ALA A 787 107.02 90.18 -42.60
C ALA A 787 108.18 89.19 -42.43
N LEU A 788 107.87 87.89 -42.39
CA LEU A 788 108.88 86.83 -42.24
C LEU A 788 109.87 86.81 -43.42
N GLN A 789 109.35 86.99 -44.64
CA GLN A 789 110.13 86.90 -45.87
C GLN A 789 111.22 87.98 -46.03
N GLU A 790 111.07 89.13 -45.40
CA GLU A 790 112.10 90.18 -45.36
C GLU A 790 113.31 89.75 -44.50
N SER A 791 113.05 88.99 -43.43
CA SER A 791 114.09 88.56 -42.48
C SER A 791 114.94 87.40 -43.02
N ILE A 792 114.34 86.49 -43.80
CA ILE A 792 115.03 85.38 -44.48
C ILE A 792 116.17 85.87 -45.39
N ALA A 793 115.94 86.97 -46.12
CA ALA A 793 116.90 87.52 -47.08
C ALA A 793 118.20 88.03 -46.45
N ALA A 794 118.19 88.41 -45.17
CA ALA A 794 119.37 88.91 -44.47
C ALA A 794 120.36 87.80 -44.11
N VAL A 795 119.87 86.68 -43.56
CA VAL A 795 120.70 85.60 -42.99
C VAL A 795 121.54 84.88 -44.06
N VAL A 796 121.06 84.82 -45.31
CA VAL A 796 121.80 84.26 -46.46
C VAL A 796 123.16 84.93 -46.66
N ALA A 797 123.25 86.25 -46.47
CA ALA A 797 124.46 87.01 -46.77
C ALA A 797 125.62 86.74 -45.81
N ASP A 798 125.33 86.38 -44.56
CA ASP A 798 126.36 86.12 -43.54
C ASP A 798 126.92 84.68 -43.64
N ILE A 799 126.11 83.73 -44.10
CA ILE A 799 126.51 82.31 -44.32
C ILE A 799 127.67 82.20 -45.30
N GLU A 800 127.63 82.95 -46.41
CA GLU A 800 128.69 82.93 -47.44
C GLU A 800 130.07 83.33 -46.90
N LYS A 801 130.10 84.05 -45.77
CA LYS A 801 131.35 84.51 -45.14
C LYS A 801 132.03 83.40 -44.28
N LEU A 802 131.25 82.58 -43.57
CA LEU A 802 131.75 81.52 -42.67
C LEU A 802 132.68 80.53 -43.39
N LEU A 803 132.28 80.09 -44.59
CA LEU A 803 132.94 79.06 -45.38
C LEU A 803 134.43 79.33 -45.70
N THR A 804 134.78 80.61 -45.87
CA THR A 804 136.12 80.98 -46.34
C THR A 804 137.18 80.83 -45.25
N ASP A 805 136.82 81.06 -43.98
CA ASP A 805 137.80 81.18 -42.90
C ASP A 805 138.14 79.82 -42.24
N ALA A 806 137.18 78.89 -42.16
CA ALA A 806 137.37 77.58 -41.49
C ALA A 806 138.32 76.61 -42.22
N ALA A 807 138.39 76.67 -43.55
CA ALA A 807 139.17 75.75 -44.38
C ALA A 807 140.68 75.76 -44.09
N ALA A 808 141.20 76.86 -43.54
CA ALA A 808 142.60 77.01 -43.22
C ALA A 808 143.07 76.19 -42.01
N ALA A 809 142.15 75.72 -41.15
CA ALA A 809 142.49 75.22 -39.84
C ALA A 809 142.45 73.68 -39.70
N GLN A 810 141.65 72.96 -40.51
CA GLN A 810 141.40 71.51 -40.37
C GLN A 810 142.66 70.66 -40.17
N GLN A 811 143.61 70.95 -41.04
CA GLN A 811 144.72 70.10 -41.44
C GLN A 811 145.73 69.84 -40.29
N ALA A 812 145.46 70.36 -39.10
CA ALA A 812 146.28 70.25 -37.89
C ALA A 812 145.80 69.21 -36.85
N TYR A 813 144.52 68.79 -36.83
CA TYR A 813 143.98 67.92 -35.75
C TYR A 813 143.81 66.44 -36.11
N GLU A 814 143.56 66.12 -37.39
CA GLU A 814 143.30 64.73 -37.86
C GLU A 814 144.42 63.75 -37.46
N ALA A 815 145.62 64.25 -37.16
CA ALA A 815 146.77 63.48 -36.70
C ALA A 815 146.76 63.09 -35.20
N ASN A 816 145.86 63.63 -34.37
CA ASN A 816 145.83 63.42 -32.90
C ASN A 816 144.65 62.56 -32.41
N GLU A 817 143.48 62.72 -33.03
CA GLU A 817 142.23 62.04 -32.66
C GLU A 817 142.31 60.51 -32.79
N ALA A 818 142.91 60.02 -33.87
CA ALA A 818 142.89 58.60 -34.26
C ALA A 818 143.50 57.62 -33.23
N GLN A 819 144.26 58.10 -32.24
CA GLN A 819 144.86 57.24 -31.21
C GLN A 819 143.97 57.08 -29.97
N HIS A 820 143.31 58.14 -29.50
CA HIS A 820 142.52 58.11 -28.26
C HIS A 820 141.32 57.16 -28.35
N ILE A 821 140.69 57.09 -29.52
CA ILE A 821 139.52 56.24 -29.80
C ILE A 821 139.83 54.76 -29.54
N ALA A 822 141.08 54.31 -29.75
CA ALA A 822 141.47 52.92 -29.57
C ALA A 822 141.49 52.47 -28.10
N ASP A 823 141.82 53.38 -27.18
CA ASP A 823 142.03 53.04 -25.77
C ASP A 823 140.69 53.05 -24.99
N LEU A 824 139.81 54.03 -25.20
CA LEU A 824 138.48 54.07 -24.56
C LEU A 824 137.60 52.83 -24.88
N ALA A 825 137.72 52.28 -26.09
CA ALA A 825 136.93 51.14 -26.52
C ALA A 825 137.14 49.88 -25.64
N ALA A 826 138.36 49.69 -25.10
CA ALA A 826 138.67 48.52 -24.27
C ALA A 826 138.07 48.61 -22.85
N ILE A 827 137.76 49.82 -22.36
CA ILE A 827 137.17 50.04 -21.03
C ILE A 827 135.66 49.79 -21.07
N ALA A 828 135.00 50.25 -22.13
CA ALA A 828 133.56 50.09 -22.32
C ALA A 828 133.13 48.61 -22.31
N GLU A 829 133.94 47.72 -22.92
CA GLU A 829 133.68 46.27 -22.94
C GLU A 829 133.74 45.60 -21.55
N VAL A 830 134.33 46.28 -20.55
CA VAL A 830 134.36 45.81 -19.15
C VAL A 830 133.14 46.31 -18.38
N GLN A 831 132.74 47.57 -18.59
CA GLN A 831 131.55 48.16 -17.96
C GLN A 831 130.29 47.36 -18.31
N THR A 832 130.08 47.05 -19.58
CA THR A 832 128.88 46.32 -20.06
C THR A 832 128.63 45.02 -19.30
N LYS A 833 129.69 44.28 -18.96
CA LYS A 833 129.58 43.00 -18.26
C LYS A 833 129.12 43.14 -16.81
N LEU A 834 129.40 44.28 -16.17
CA LEU A 834 128.95 44.55 -14.80
C LEU A 834 127.45 44.88 -14.78
N ASP A 835 127.01 45.75 -15.71
CA ASP A 835 125.61 46.19 -15.83
C ASP A 835 124.66 45.00 -16.07
N GLU A 836 125.09 44.02 -16.90
CA GLU A 836 124.36 42.76 -17.15
C GLU A 836 124.11 41.93 -15.88
N VAL A 837 125.02 41.97 -14.89
CA VAL A 837 124.88 41.22 -13.63
C VAL A 837 123.93 41.94 -12.67
N LEU A 838 123.99 43.27 -12.59
CA LEU A 838 123.16 44.06 -11.67
C LEU A 838 121.67 43.96 -12.03
N ALA A 839 121.33 44.02 -13.31
CA ALA A 839 119.95 43.90 -13.79
C ALA A 839 119.26 42.57 -13.45
N ILE A 840 120.03 41.51 -13.15
CA ILE A 840 119.49 40.22 -12.68
C ILE A 840 119.10 40.28 -11.20
N ILE A 841 119.86 41.03 -10.38
CA ILE A 841 119.66 41.13 -8.93
C ILE A 841 118.44 42.00 -8.60
N ASP A 842 118.22 43.08 -9.34
CA ASP A 842 117.03 43.94 -9.24
C ASP A 842 115.70 43.16 -9.46
N GLY A 843 115.75 42.01 -10.15
CA GLY A 843 114.60 41.15 -10.39
C GLY A 843 114.19 40.24 -9.23
N TYR A 844 114.98 40.18 -8.14
CA TYR A 844 114.66 39.36 -6.96
C TYR A 844 113.95 40.17 -5.87
N SER A 845 113.39 39.47 -4.86
CA SER A 845 112.67 40.10 -3.75
C SER A 845 113.54 41.06 -2.94
N GLN A 846 112.92 42.06 -2.30
CA GLN A 846 113.64 43.14 -1.59
C GLN A 846 114.65 42.61 -0.56
N SER A 847 114.32 41.54 0.14
CA SER A 847 115.20 40.89 1.12
C SER A 847 116.46 40.25 0.49
N VAL A 848 116.43 39.93 -0.81
CA VAL A 848 117.58 39.45 -1.58
C VAL A 848 118.42 40.62 -2.09
N GLN A 849 117.78 41.68 -2.60
CA GLN A 849 118.45 42.91 -3.04
C GLN A 849 119.28 43.53 -1.91
N ASP A 850 118.68 43.69 -0.72
CA ASP A 850 119.30 44.25 0.48
C ASP A 850 120.57 43.47 0.93
N ALA A 851 120.69 42.18 0.55
CA ALA A 851 121.82 41.33 0.90
C ALA A 851 123.03 41.46 -0.04
N MET A 852 122.85 41.92 -1.28
CA MET A 852 123.90 41.92 -2.32
C MET A 852 124.59 43.28 -2.52
N ALA A 853 123.89 44.39 -2.23
CA ALA A 853 124.31 45.78 -2.51
C ALA A 853 125.76 46.16 -2.13
N GLY A 854 126.35 45.52 -1.12
CA GLY A 854 127.72 45.80 -0.67
C GLY A 854 128.83 45.31 -1.62
N ALA A 855 128.58 44.28 -2.43
CA ALA A 855 129.57 43.71 -3.35
C ALA A 855 129.59 44.41 -4.74
N GLU A 856 128.45 44.99 -5.12
CA GLU A 856 128.20 45.69 -6.38
C GLU A 856 129.06 46.96 -6.49
N ALA A 857 128.93 47.86 -5.52
CA ALA A 857 129.61 49.16 -5.48
C ALA A 857 131.15 49.06 -5.52
N ALA A 858 131.72 47.98 -4.96
CA ALA A 858 133.15 47.75 -4.94
C ALA A 858 133.73 47.45 -6.34
N THR A 859 132.95 46.83 -7.22
CA THR A 859 133.41 46.43 -8.56
C THR A 859 133.35 47.62 -9.54
N GLN A 860 132.30 48.45 -9.45
CA GLN A 860 132.15 49.66 -10.27
C GLN A 860 133.33 50.63 -10.11
N THR A 861 133.72 50.90 -8.85
CA THR A 861 134.76 51.88 -8.51
C THR A 861 136.09 51.63 -9.25
N SER A 862 136.46 50.36 -9.47
CA SER A 862 137.72 50.02 -10.13
C SER A 862 137.69 50.15 -11.66
N ILE A 863 136.52 50.24 -12.30
CA ILE A 863 136.39 50.54 -13.74
C ILE A 863 136.61 52.04 -13.98
N ASP A 864 136.02 52.88 -13.12
CA ASP A 864 136.04 54.34 -13.24
C ASP A 864 137.47 54.92 -13.16
N GLU A 865 138.31 54.38 -12.27
CA GLU A 865 139.71 54.82 -12.13
C GLU A 865 140.55 54.61 -13.41
N LEU A 866 140.27 53.55 -14.18
CA LEU A 866 141.00 53.26 -15.43
C LEU A 866 140.58 54.20 -16.57
N LYS A 867 139.31 54.64 -16.58
CA LYS A 867 138.75 55.55 -17.59
C LYS A 867 139.39 56.94 -17.53
N VAL A 868 139.49 57.50 -16.33
CA VAL A 868 140.08 58.83 -16.07
C VAL A 868 141.52 58.93 -16.59
N ALA A 869 142.29 57.83 -16.52
CA ALA A 869 143.68 57.81 -16.99
C ALA A 869 143.79 57.95 -18.53
N ALA A 870 142.89 57.33 -19.30
CA ALA A 870 142.91 57.40 -20.76
C ALA A 870 142.53 58.79 -21.31
N GLU A 871 141.51 59.41 -20.71
CA GLU A 871 140.98 60.72 -21.12
C GLU A 871 142.01 61.85 -20.94
N ALA A 872 142.85 61.77 -19.89
CA ALA A 872 143.88 62.75 -19.59
C ALA A 872 144.98 62.85 -20.67
N SER A 873 145.39 61.71 -21.25
CA SER A 873 146.43 61.67 -22.29
C SER A 873 145.94 62.15 -23.67
N TYR A 874 144.63 62.22 -23.90
CA TYR A 874 144.03 62.83 -25.10
C TYR A 874 143.96 64.35 -25.04
N ALA A 875 143.45 64.90 -23.93
CA ALA A 875 143.30 66.34 -23.75
C ALA A 875 144.63 67.13 -23.86
N ALA A 876 145.76 66.47 -23.61
CA ALA A 876 147.10 67.05 -23.75
C ALA A 876 147.67 67.04 -25.18
N GLY A 877 147.04 66.33 -26.14
CA GLY A 877 147.56 66.18 -27.50
C GLY A 877 148.79 65.27 -27.62
N THR A 878 148.94 64.31 -26.71
CA THR A 878 150.13 63.45 -26.58
C THR A 878 149.87 61.94 -26.69
N SER A 879 148.63 61.53 -26.98
CA SER A 879 148.13 60.14 -26.88
C SER A 879 148.99 59.10 -27.61
N VAL A 880 149.62 59.48 -28.73
CA VAL A 880 150.45 58.61 -29.61
C VAL A 880 151.69 58.04 -28.90
N ALA A 881 152.03 58.51 -27.68
CA ALA A 881 153.26 58.14 -26.97
C ALA A 881 153.10 57.13 -25.80
N ASP A 882 151.89 56.78 -25.35
CA ASP A 882 151.67 56.32 -23.96
C ASP A 882 151.20 54.85 -23.77
N LYS A 883 151.21 54.02 -24.83
CA LYS A 883 150.50 52.72 -24.85
C LYS A 883 151.04 51.61 -23.92
N GLU A 884 152.29 51.68 -23.44
CA GLU A 884 152.94 50.53 -22.75
C GLU A 884 152.35 50.18 -21.36
N THR A 885 151.42 50.96 -20.82
CA THR A 885 150.88 50.85 -19.45
C THR A 885 149.41 50.41 -19.36
N PHE A 886 148.63 50.57 -20.43
CA PHE A 886 147.17 50.54 -20.40
C PHE A 886 146.56 49.11 -20.42
N ASP A 887 146.98 48.29 -21.38
CA ASP A 887 146.36 46.99 -21.70
C ASP A 887 146.24 46.00 -20.49
N PRO A 888 147.19 45.90 -19.54
CA PRO A 888 147.11 44.92 -18.44
C PRO A 888 145.99 45.15 -17.40
N ALA A 889 145.47 46.38 -17.25
CA ALA A 889 144.50 46.71 -16.20
C ALA A 889 143.09 46.15 -16.51
N VAL A 890 142.70 46.17 -17.80
CA VAL A 890 141.40 45.71 -18.33
C VAL A 890 141.12 44.24 -17.96
N ALA A 891 142.15 43.40 -17.92
CA ALA A 891 141.98 41.96 -17.69
C ALA A 891 141.55 41.58 -16.26
N ALA A 892 141.91 42.38 -15.25
CA ALA A 892 141.63 42.06 -13.84
C ALA A 892 140.14 42.21 -13.50
N LEU A 893 139.51 43.28 -13.98
CA LEU A 893 138.12 43.66 -13.69
C LEU A 893 137.10 42.60 -14.13
N ASN A 894 137.29 42.01 -15.31
CA ASN A 894 136.44 40.94 -15.85
C ASN A 894 136.28 39.74 -14.89
N THR A 895 137.22 39.50 -13.98
CA THR A 895 137.17 38.36 -13.03
C THR A 895 136.32 38.64 -11.79
N GLN A 896 136.16 39.90 -11.37
CA GLN A 896 135.37 40.25 -10.19
C GLN A 896 133.87 40.10 -10.44
N ILE A 897 133.41 40.62 -11.58
CA ILE A 897 132.01 40.65 -12.02
C ILE A 897 131.34 39.26 -11.95
N ALA A 898 132.02 38.22 -12.41
CA ALA A 898 131.46 36.87 -12.51
C ALA A 898 131.11 36.21 -11.16
N ASN A 899 131.70 36.65 -10.04
CA ASN A 899 131.42 36.06 -8.72
C ASN A 899 130.17 36.64 -8.05
N LEU A 900 129.72 37.82 -8.48
CA LEU A 900 128.58 38.54 -7.89
C LEU A 900 127.24 37.85 -8.23
N ALA A 901 127.03 37.50 -9.51
CA ALA A 901 125.77 36.92 -10.00
C ALA A 901 125.35 35.64 -9.26
N ALA A 902 126.31 34.74 -8.98
CA ALA A 902 126.03 33.42 -8.41
C ALA A 902 125.55 33.45 -6.94
N ALA A 903 125.70 34.57 -6.23
CA ALA A 903 125.29 34.70 -4.83
C ALA A 903 123.80 35.07 -4.68
N ALA A 904 123.24 35.80 -5.65
CA ALA A 904 121.88 36.35 -5.56
C ALA A 904 120.79 35.28 -5.83
N GLU A 905 120.98 34.44 -6.85
CA GLU A 905 120.00 33.43 -7.29
C GLU A 905 119.60 32.43 -6.18
N ALA A 906 120.53 32.08 -5.30
CA ALA A 906 120.30 31.11 -4.25
C ALA A 906 119.32 31.59 -3.15
N ALA A 907 119.17 32.91 -2.98
CA ALA A 907 118.37 33.48 -1.90
C ALA A 907 116.88 33.63 -2.26
N GLN A 908 116.54 33.88 -3.53
CA GLN A 908 115.15 34.07 -3.97
C GLN A 908 114.32 32.78 -3.81
N ASN A 909 114.88 31.64 -4.22
CA ASN A 909 114.18 30.34 -4.25
C ASN A 909 113.66 29.84 -2.88
N GLY A 910 114.10 30.45 -1.77
CA GLY A 910 113.64 30.08 -0.42
C GLY A 910 112.31 30.70 -0.01
N VAL A 911 111.91 31.83 -0.61
CA VAL A 911 110.69 32.57 -0.23
C VAL A 911 109.44 31.90 -0.81
N ASP A 912 109.48 31.62 -2.12
CA ASP A 912 108.32 31.16 -2.91
C ASP A 912 107.74 29.80 -2.41
N ALA A 913 108.54 29.01 -1.68
CA ALA A 913 108.13 27.71 -1.15
C ALA A 913 107.22 27.80 0.09
N ASN A 914 107.29 28.88 0.88
CA ASN A 914 106.50 29.01 2.12
C ASN A 914 105.03 29.37 1.83
N ASP A 915 104.79 30.29 0.90
CA ASP A 915 103.45 30.78 0.53
C ASP A 915 102.57 29.67 -0.05
N ALA A 916 103.16 28.73 -0.79
CA ALA A 916 102.44 27.63 -1.43
C ALA A 916 101.83 26.64 -0.41
N GLN A 917 102.47 26.41 0.74
CA GLN A 917 102.00 25.39 1.71
C GLN A 917 100.85 25.91 2.58
N TYR A 918 100.92 27.15 3.08
CA TYR A 918 99.86 27.74 3.90
C TYR A 918 98.49 27.75 3.21
N LYS A 919 98.47 27.96 1.89
CA LYS A 919 97.23 27.88 1.10
C LYS A 919 96.57 26.49 1.17
N ALA A 920 97.36 25.43 1.07
CA ALA A 920 96.85 24.06 1.12
C ALA A 920 96.31 23.68 2.52
N ASP A 921 96.87 24.26 3.57
CA ASP A 921 96.46 24.01 4.96
C ASP A 921 95.06 24.57 5.25
N LEU A 922 94.71 25.75 4.69
CA LEU A 922 93.38 26.34 4.82
C LEU A 922 92.30 25.56 4.05
N GLU A 923 92.62 25.02 2.87
CA GLU A 923 91.70 24.21 2.06
C GLU A 923 91.30 22.90 2.78
N ALA A 924 92.22 22.28 3.53
CA ALA A 924 91.95 21.06 4.30
C ALA A 924 90.99 21.29 5.49
N ILE A 925 91.10 22.43 6.18
CA ILE A 925 90.25 22.76 7.34
C ILE A 925 88.82 23.05 6.90
N ALA A 926 88.62 23.70 5.75
CA ALA A 926 87.31 23.97 5.18
C ALA A 926 86.50 22.68 4.91
N ALA A 927 87.17 21.61 4.49
CA ALA A 927 86.54 20.31 4.27
C ALA A 927 86.03 19.65 5.57
N VAL A 928 86.70 19.88 6.72
CA VAL A 928 86.28 19.34 8.02
C VAL A 928 85.01 20.03 8.53
N GLN A 929 84.89 21.35 8.34
CA GLN A 929 83.66 22.09 8.69
C GLN A 929 82.46 21.56 7.90
N ALA A 930 82.61 21.31 6.60
CA ALA A 930 81.54 20.78 5.76
C ALA A 930 80.99 19.43 6.27
N SER A 931 81.86 18.52 6.75
CA SER A 931 81.43 17.24 7.34
C SER A 931 80.68 17.39 8.67
N LEU A 932 80.96 18.44 9.45
CA LEU A 932 80.18 18.75 10.66
C LEU A 932 78.80 19.32 10.30
N ASP A 933 78.74 20.21 9.30
CA ASP A 933 77.49 20.82 8.83
C ASP A 933 76.51 19.75 8.29
N GLU A 934 77.01 18.73 7.59
CA GLU A 934 76.22 17.57 7.12
C GLU A 934 75.61 16.75 8.28
N VAL A 935 76.37 16.49 9.35
CA VAL A 935 75.86 15.76 10.52
C VAL A 935 74.84 16.60 11.29
N LYS A 936 75.08 17.91 11.43
CA LYS A 936 74.12 18.83 12.05
C LYS A 936 72.77 18.82 11.32
N GLN A 937 72.79 18.91 9.98
CA GLN A 937 71.57 18.86 9.17
C GLN A 937 70.78 17.54 9.34
N ALA A 938 71.46 16.42 9.62
CA ALA A 938 70.78 15.16 9.93
C ALA A 938 70.12 15.16 11.32
N ILE A 939 70.72 15.82 12.32
CA ILE A 939 70.18 15.93 13.68
C ILE A 939 68.95 16.86 13.72
N ASP A 940 68.98 17.97 12.98
CA ASP A 940 67.85 18.91 12.84
C ASP A 940 66.58 18.24 12.28
N GLY A 941 66.69 17.05 11.66
CA GLY A 941 65.60 16.24 11.12
C GLY A 941 65.00 15.20 12.09
N TYR A 942 65.52 15.07 13.31
CA TYR A 942 64.94 14.22 14.36
C TYR A 942 63.98 15.01 15.27
N ASP A 943 63.14 14.31 16.04
CA ASP A 943 62.18 14.96 16.95
C ASP A 943 62.88 15.78 18.06
N GLU A 944 62.24 16.87 18.50
CA GLU A 944 62.81 17.86 19.44
C GLU A 944 63.43 17.28 20.73
N PRO A 945 62.89 16.22 21.36
CA PRO A 945 63.54 15.56 22.50
C PRO A 945 64.89 14.90 22.16
N VAL A 946 65.05 14.40 20.93
CA VAL A 946 66.30 13.79 20.43
C VAL A 946 67.35 14.87 20.18
N GLN A 947 66.94 16.02 19.62
CA GLN A 947 67.82 17.17 19.41
C GLN A 947 68.42 17.68 20.74
N GLN A 948 67.60 17.80 21.79
CA GLN A 948 68.06 18.21 23.12
C GLN A 948 69.03 17.21 23.75
N ALA A 949 68.91 15.91 23.46
CA ALA A 949 69.76 14.87 24.03
C ALA A 949 71.23 14.92 23.52
N VAL A 950 71.49 15.49 22.34
CA VAL A 950 72.84 15.55 21.73
C VAL A 950 73.44 16.96 21.61
N ALA A 951 72.69 18.00 21.98
CA ALA A 951 73.08 19.40 21.80
C ALA A 951 74.40 19.80 22.52
N GLU A 952 74.70 19.23 23.69
CA GLU A 952 75.98 19.48 24.39
C GLU A 952 77.19 18.86 23.65
N GLU A 953 77.00 17.72 23.00
CA GLU A 953 78.08 17.05 22.27
C GLU A 953 78.36 17.74 20.92
N GLU A 954 77.32 18.16 20.20
CA GLU A 954 77.43 18.94 18.95
C GLU A 954 78.29 20.21 19.15
N ALA A 955 77.99 20.98 20.20
CA ALA A 955 78.71 22.21 20.53
C ALA A 955 80.21 21.98 20.77
N GLY A 956 80.57 20.85 21.40
CA GLY A 956 81.97 20.47 21.64
C GLY A 956 82.75 20.15 20.35
N VAL A 957 82.09 19.60 19.32
CA VAL A 957 82.74 19.32 18.03
C VAL A 957 83.00 20.60 17.25
N GLN A 958 82.08 21.57 17.30
CA GLN A 958 82.23 22.87 16.63
C GLN A 958 83.39 23.71 17.22
N GLU A 959 83.65 23.63 18.53
CA GLU A 959 84.81 24.27 19.15
C GLU A 959 86.14 23.69 18.63
N ALA A 960 86.20 22.36 18.44
CA ALA A 960 87.40 21.66 17.96
C ALA A 960 87.79 22.05 16.52
N VAL A 961 86.81 22.30 15.63
CA VAL A 961 87.08 22.80 14.26
C VAL A 961 87.74 24.18 14.30
N GLY A 962 87.30 25.07 15.20
CA GLY A 962 87.87 26.41 15.35
C GLY A 962 89.34 26.44 15.79
N ALA A 963 89.76 25.43 16.56
CA ALA A 963 91.15 25.30 17.01
C ALA A 963 92.13 25.02 15.85
N LEU A 964 91.71 24.23 14.84
CA LEU A 964 92.54 23.88 13.68
C LEU A 964 92.98 25.13 12.89
N LYS A 965 92.07 26.08 12.66
CA LYS A 965 92.40 27.32 11.95
C LYS A 965 93.44 28.17 12.68
N THR A 966 93.34 28.23 14.01
CA THR A 966 94.29 28.99 14.84
C THR A 966 95.71 28.44 14.72
N LEU A 967 95.86 27.13 14.52
CA LEU A 967 97.16 26.48 14.35
C LEU A 967 97.80 26.80 12.98
N ALA A 968 97.02 26.78 11.89
CA ALA A 968 97.52 27.06 10.53
C ALA A 968 98.02 28.51 10.36
N ASP A 969 97.29 29.49 10.89
CA ASP A 969 97.65 30.92 10.77
C ASP A 969 98.98 31.26 11.49
N ALA A 970 99.36 30.49 12.52
CA ALA A 970 100.58 30.68 13.29
C ALA A 970 101.86 30.25 12.52
N SER A 971 101.84 29.09 11.85
CA SER A 971 102.99 28.54 11.12
C SER A 971 103.38 29.38 9.89
N TYR A 972 102.41 29.99 9.22
CA TYR A 972 102.68 30.87 8.07
C TYR A 972 103.48 32.12 8.45
N THR A 973 103.06 32.78 9.53
CA THR A 973 103.71 34.00 10.04
C THR A 973 105.16 33.75 10.48
N ALA A 974 105.49 32.51 10.87
CA ALA A 974 106.84 32.11 11.27
C ALA A 974 107.75 31.70 10.09
N GLY A 975 107.22 31.56 8.87
CA GLY A 975 107.95 31.02 7.72
C GLY A 975 108.19 29.51 7.81
N THR A 976 107.36 28.77 8.56
CA THR A 976 107.55 27.34 8.86
C THR A 976 106.44 26.43 8.33
N SER A 977 105.50 26.92 7.51
CA SER A 977 104.37 26.12 6.98
C SER A 977 104.80 24.79 6.33
N VAL A 978 105.93 24.78 5.61
CA VAL A 978 106.49 23.55 5.00
C VAL A 978 106.97 22.52 6.02
N ALA A 979 107.38 22.95 7.22
CA ALA A 979 107.88 22.08 8.29
C ALA A 979 106.77 21.57 9.23
N ASP A 980 105.70 22.35 9.42
CA ASP A 980 104.65 22.06 10.43
C ASP A 980 103.48 21.23 9.89
N LYS A 981 103.41 21.02 8.57
CA LYS A 981 102.32 20.34 7.83
C LYS A 981 101.80 19.05 8.47
N ASP A 982 102.68 18.13 8.84
CA ASP A 982 102.29 16.80 9.34
C ASP A 982 101.52 16.88 10.67
N ASN A 983 101.80 17.91 11.49
CA ASN A 983 101.14 18.14 12.78
C ASN A 983 99.69 18.61 12.61
N LEU A 984 99.41 19.47 11.62
CA LEU A 984 98.04 19.91 11.32
C LEU A 984 97.15 18.77 10.80
N GLN A 985 97.73 17.86 10.02
CA GLN A 985 97.02 16.69 9.50
C GLN A 985 96.63 15.69 10.61
N GLU A 986 97.43 15.56 11.67
CA GLU A 986 97.10 14.69 12.81
C GLU A 986 95.88 15.22 13.60
N GLU A 987 95.78 16.53 13.81
CA GLU A 987 94.65 17.15 14.53
C GLU A 987 93.35 17.09 13.71
N ILE A 988 93.42 17.30 12.38
CA ILE A 988 92.27 17.11 11.47
C ILE A 988 91.64 15.72 11.63
N ALA A 989 92.46 14.67 11.70
CA ALA A 989 91.98 13.30 11.84
C ALA A 989 91.26 13.03 13.18
N LYS A 990 91.60 13.76 14.25
CA LYS A 990 90.95 13.64 15.57
C LYS A 990 89.55 14.27 15.56
N VAL A 991 89.39 15.42 14.91
CA VAL A 991 88.09 16.11 14.81
C VAL A 991 87.09 15.30 13.99
N LEU A 992 87.52 14.67 12.88
CA LEU A 992 86.65 13.80 12.07
C LEU A 992 86.09 12.60 12.85
N GLN A 993 86.84 12.03 13.79
CA GLN A 993 86.33 10.93 14.65
C GLN A 993 85.25 11.38 15.63
N LEU A 994 85.29 12.65 16.07
CA LEU A 994 84.24 13.21 16.93
C LEU A 994 82.94 13.44 16.14
N ILE A 995 83.05 13.89 14.88
CA ILE A 995 81.90 14.04 13.96
C ILE A 995 81.22 12.68 13.72
N GLU A 996 81.99 11.62 13.48
CA GLU A 996 81.47 10.25 13.29
C GLU A 996 80.74 9.73 14.55
N LYS A 997 81.30 9.97 15.74
CA LYS A 997 80.67 9.59 17.02
C LYS A 997 79.33 10.30 17.24
N LEU A 998 79.29 11.62 17.05
CA LEU A 998 78.08 12.45 17.20
C LEU A 998 76.93 11.93 16.32
N SER A 999 77.22 11.57 15.08
CA SER A 999 76.24 11.01 14.14
C SER A 999 75.66 9.67 14.63
N ALA A 1000 76.51 8.78 15.17
CA ALA A 1000 76.08 7.47 15.66
C ALA A 1000 75.19 7.56 16.91
N ASP A 1001 75.54 8.41 17.88
CA ASP A 1001 74.80 8.53 19.12
C ASP A 1001 73.44 9.22 18.92
N ALA A 1002 73.34 10.21 18.02
CA ALA A 1002 72.08 10.82 17.63
C ALA A 1002 71.11 9.82 16.95
N ALA A 1003 71.63 8.97 16.07
CA ALA A 1003 70.82 7.92 15.43
C ALA A 1003 70.30 6.87 16.42
N ALA A 1004 71.09 6.51 17.45
CA ALA A 1004 70.69 5.58 18.49
C ALA A 1004 69.59 6.17 19.40
N ALA A 1005 69.71 7.44 19.79
CA ALA A 1005 68.68 8.14 20.57
C ALA A 1005 67.34 8.22 19.82
N ASN A 1006 67.38 8.52 18.51
CA ASN A 1006 66.18 8.59 17.68
C ASN A 1006 65.44 7.23 17.59
N GLY A 1007 66.18 6.13 17.41
CA GLY A 1007 65.59 4.79 17.37
C GLY A 1007 64.88 4.39 18.66
N SER A 1008 65.48 4.69 19.82
CA SER A 1008 64.88 4.39 21.13
C SER A 1008 63.61 5.21 21.40
N TYR A 1009 63.55 6.46 20.94
CA TYR A 1009 62.37 7.31 21.09
C TYR A 1009 61.20 6.79 20.23
N ALA A 1010 61.48 6.42 18.97
CA ALA A 1010 60.47 5.91 18.05
C ALA A 1010 59.81 4.60 18.53
N GLU A 1011 60.57 3.65 19.09
CA GLU A 1011 60.01 2.41 19.66
C GLU A 1011 59.12 2.67 20.89
N ASN A 1012 59.51 3.60 21.76
CA ASN A 1012 58.72 3.97 22.95
C ASN A 1012 57.41 4.68 22.57
N ASN A 1013 57.43 5.58 21.56
CA ASN A 1013 56.22 6.24 21.06
C ASN A 1013 55.26 5.24 20.39
N ALA A 1014 55.77 4.36 19.52
CA ALA A 1014 54.95 3.35 18.84
C ALA A 1014 54.27 2.37 19.83
N GLN A 1015 54.91 2.05 20.96
CA GLN A 1015 54.27 1.24 21.99
C GLN A 1015 53.21 2.01 22.77
N HIS A 1016 53.45 3.29 23.11
CA HIS A 1016 52.46 4.13 23.78
C HIS A 1016 51.18 4.32 22.94
N GLU A 1017 51.31 4.55 21.63
CA GLU A 1017 50.16 4.60 20.71
C GLU A 1017 49.37 3.27 20.68
N ALA A 1018 50.06 2.13 20.69
CA ALA A 1018 49.43 0.81 20.72
C ALA A 1018 48.73 0.52 22.06
N ASP A 1019 49.28 1.02 23.17
CA ASP A 1019 48.73 0.90 24.52
C ASP A 1019 47.45 1.72 24.69
N LEU A 1020 47.45 2.98 24.21
CA LEU A 1020 46.24 3.82 24.20
C LEU A 1020 45.14 3.21 23.31
N ALA A 1021 45.49 2.67 22.14
CA ALA A 1021 44.52 1.99 21.27
C ALA A 1021 43.87 0.76 21.92
N ALA A 1022 44.60 0.01 22.76
CA ALA A 1022 44.06 -1.11 23.51
C ALA A 1022 43.13 -0.68 24.65
N ILE A 1023 43.39 0.47 25.28
CA ILE A 1023 42.51 1.04 26.31
C ILE A 1023 41.22 1.62 25.69
N GLU A 1024 41.29 2.25 24.51
CA GLU A 1024 40.09 2.76 23.85
C GLU A 1024 39.13 1.63 23.43
N ALA A 1025 39.65 0.48 22.98
CA ALA A 1025 38.82 -0.70 22.70
C ALA A 1025 38.18 -1.31 23.97
N LEU A 1026 38.85 -1.23 25.13
CA LEU A 1026 38.27 -1.61 26.42
C LEU A 1026 37.13 -0.66 26.82
N LYS A 1027 37.27 0.63 26.51
CA LYS A 1027 36.27 1.67 26.78
C LYS A 1027 35.05 1.54 25.87
N GLU A 1028 35.24 1.23 24.59
CA GLU A 1028 34.14 0.89 23.66
C GLU A 1028 33.31 -0.29 24.22
N HIS A 1029 33.97 -1.34 24.73
CA HIS A 1029 33.29 -2.48 25.37
C HIS A 1029 32.52 -2.10 26.65
N PHE A 1030 33.02 -1.15 27.44
CA PHE A 1030 32.31 -0.61 28.61
C PHE A 1030 31.09 0.22 28.21
N ASP A 1031 31.22 1.10 27.21
CA ASP A 1031 30.13 1.93 26.71
C ASP A 1031 29.01 1.09 26.06
N ASP A 1032 29.35 0.00 25.34
CA ASP A 1032 28.39 -0.97 24.79
C ASP A 1032 27.57 -1.66 25.90
N MET A 1033 28.23 -2.20 26.94
CA MET A 1033 27.54 -2.79 28.10
C MET A 1033 26.62 -1.76 28.78
N LYS A 1034 27.14 -0.55 29.01
CA LYS A 1034 26.39 0.51 29.67
C LYS A 1034 25.14 0.90 28.88
N ALA A 1035 25.24 1.01 27.56
CA ALA A 1035 24.10 1.27 26.69
C ALA A 1035 23.03 0.17 26.75
N VAL A 1036 23.40 -1.10 26.97
CA VAL A 1036 22.45 -2.19 27.22
C VAL A 1036 21.76 -2.02 28.57
N VAL A 1037 22.50 -1.76 29.65
CA VAL A 1037 21.93 -1.59 31.01
C VAL A 1037 20.99 -0.38 31.08
N GLU A 1038 21.27 0.71 30.35
CA GLU A 1038 20.38 1.87 30.23
C GLU A 1038 19.01 1.57 29.57
N THR A 1039 18.81 0.37 28.97
CA THR A 1039 17.51 -0.08 28.45
C THR A 1039 16.63 -0.84 29.45
N TYR A 1040 17.20 -1.27 30.59
CA TYR A 1040 16.46 -1.97 31.64
C TYR A 1040 15.63 -0.99 32.50
N ALA A 1041 14.72 -1.49 33.34
CA ALA A 1041 13.94 -0.65 34.25
C ALA A 1041 14.82 0.10 35.27
N GLN A 1042 14.39 1.29 35.70
CA GLN A 1042 15.17 2.20 36.54
C GLN A 1042 15.71 1.55 37.83
N ASP A 1043 14.93 0.69 38.48
CA ASP A 1043 15.36 0.01 39.72
C ASP A 1043 16.57 -0.92 39.48
N VAL A 1044 16.67 -1.53 38.28
CA VAL A 1044 17.82 -2.33 37.86
C VAL A 1044 19.01 -1.44 37.52
N GLN A 1045 18.79 -0.28 36.90
CA GLN A 1045 19.86 0.69 36.62
C GLN A 1045 20.48 1.23 37.92
N ASP A 1046 19.65 1.55 38.91
CA ASP A 1046 20.07 2.08 40.21
C ASP A 1046 20.89 1.05 41.02
N GLU A 1047 20.65 -0.26 40.85
CA GLU A 1047 21.43 -1.33 41.50
C GLU A 1047 22.87 -1.40 40.98
N PHE A 1048 23.11 -1.25 39.67
CA PHE A 1048 24.43 -1.36 39.05
C PHE A 1048 25.19 -0.02 38.88
N ALA A 1049 24.57 1.11 39.20
CA ALA A 1049 25.18 2.45 39.03
C ALA A 1049 26.53 2.62 39.76
N GLN A 1050 26.72 1.96 40.91
CA GLN A 1050 27.98 1.99 41.64
C GLN A 1050 29.09 1.18 40.93
N ASP A 1051 28.75 0.04 40.34
CA ASP A 1051 29.72 -0.81 39.63
C ASP A 1051 30.16 -0.17 38.31
N MET A 1052 29.25 0.50 37.58
CA MET A 1052 29.59 1.32 36.41
C MET A 1052 30.63 2.40 36.75
N THR A 1053 30.47 3.05 37.91
CA THR A 1053 31.42 4.08 38.36
C THR A 1053 32.79 3.50 38.66
N ALA A 1054 32.86 2.33 39.32
CA ALA A 1054 34.11 1.66 39.66
C ALA A 1054 34.88 1.12 38.43
N ILE A 1055 34.16 0.71 37.38
CA ILE A 1055 34.78 0.32 36.11
C ILE A 1055 35.39 1.54 35.41
N GLN A 1056 34.66 2.67 35.32
CA GLN A 1056 35.20 3.91 34.74
C GLN A 1056 36.48 4.38 35.45
N GLU A 1057 36.49 4.40 36.79
CA GLU A 1057 37.69 4.76 37.57
C GLU A 1057 38.88 3.82 37.29
N SER A 1058 38.61 2.56 36.93
CA SER A 1058 39.64 1.58 36.58
C SER A 1058 40.21 1.80 35.17
N ILE A 1059 39.38 2.21 34.20
CA ILE A 1059 39.79 2.58 32.85
C ILE A 1059 40.66 3.85 32.88
N ASP A 1060 40.21 4.88 33.60
CA ASP A 1060 40.96 6.14 33.76
C ASP A 1060 42.35 5.89 34.41
N GLY A 1061 42.43 4.94 35.35
CA GLY A 1061 43.67 4.50 35.96
C GLY A 1061 44.67 3.83 35.00
N LEU A 1062 44.18 3.13 33.96
CA LEU A 1062 45.03 2.52 32.93
C LEU A 1062 45.60 3.58 31.97
N VAL A 1063 44.82 4.60 31.59
CA VAL A 1063 45.30 5.74 30.78
C VAL A 1063 46.47 6.43 31.48
N ALA A 1064 46.30 6.77 32.77
CA ALA A 1064 47.34 7.41 33.56
C ALA A 1064 48.62 6.55 33.71
N ALA A 1065 48.51 5.22 33.67
CA ALA A 1065 49.64 4.31 33.68
C ALA A 1065 50.41 4.29 32.34
N ALA A 1066 49.69 4.33 31.22
CA ALA A 1066 50.28 4.41 29.88
C ALA A 1066 51.04 5.73 29.64
N ASP A 1067 50.46 6.87 30.04
CA ASP A 1067 51.12 8.18 29.96
C ASP A 1067 52.41 8.25 30.80
N ALA A 1068 52.37 7.64 31.99
CA ALA A 1068 53.51 7.60 32.90
C ALA A 1068 54.67 6.75 32.36
N SER A 1069 54.39 5.59 31.76
CA SER A 1069 55.43 4.73 31.16
C SER A 1069 56.04 5.38 29.92
N PHE A 1070 55.24 6.03 29.07
CA PHE A 1070 55.76 6.79 27.92
C PHE A 1070 56.69 7.92 28.36
N THR A 1071 56.27 8.73 29.34
CA THR A 1071 57.06 9.85 29.89
C THR A 1071 58.36 9.36 30.56
N ALA A 1072 58.36 8.16 31.15
CA ALA A 1072 59.54 7.54 31.75
C ALA A 1072 60.48 6.85 30.73
N GLY A 1073 60.04 6.65 29.48
CA GLY A 1073 60.78 5.90 28.46
C GLY A 1073 60.65 4.37 28.58
N THR A 1074 59.65 3.88 29.33
CA THR A 1074 59.51 2.46 29.72
C THR A 1074 58.29 1.77 29.11
N ALA A 1075 57.55 2.38 28.18
CA ALA A 1075 56.32 1.79 27.62
C ALA A 1075 56.53 0.37 27.03
N VAL A 1076 57.69 0.13 26.40
CA VAL A 1076 58.08 -1.19 25.89
C VAL A 1076 58.32 -2.22 27.00
N GLU A 1077 58.82 -1.80 28.16
CA GLU A 1077 59.10 -2.66 29.32
C GLU A 1077 57.83 -2.92 30.16
N ASP A 1078 56.95 -1.93 30.30
CA ASP A 1078 55.75 -1.98 31.14
C ASP A 1078 54.53 -2.63 30.45
N LYS A 1079 54.58 -2.82 29.13
CA LYS A 1079 53.52 -3.39 28.27
C LYS A 1079 52.78 -4.60 28.86
N GLU A 1080 53.50 -5.60 29.37
CA GLU A 1080 52.86 -6.82 29.92
C GLU A 1080 52.01 -6.51 31.16
N THR A 1081 52.41 -5.49 31.94
CA THR A 1081 51.67 -5.04 33.13
C THR A 1081 50.40 -4.29 32.75
N LEU A 1082 50.48 -3.40 31.75
CA LEU A 1082 49.33 -2.65 31.25
C LEU A 1082 48.27 -3.58 30.64
N LEU A 1083 48.71 -4.53 29.80
CA LEU A 1083 47.84 -5.52 29.17
C LEU A 1083 47.14 -6.42 30.20
N ALA A 1084 47.83 -6.81 31.27
CA ALA A 1084 47.23 -7.56 32.38
C ALA A 1084 46.15 -6.73 33.12
N GLY A 1085 46.34 -5.42 33.24
CA GLY A 1085 45.34 -4.49 33.76
C GLY A 1085 44.11 -4.38 32.88
N ILE A 1086 44.29 -4.24 31.56
CA ILE A 1086 43.21 -4.19 30.57
C ILE A 1086 42.33 -5.46 30.67
N VAL A 1087 42.95 -6.64 30.67
CA VAL A 1087 42.23 -7.93 30.79
C VAL A 1087 41.40 -8.02 32.08
N ALA A 1088 41.96 -7.58 33.21
CA ALA A 1088 41.24 -7.60 34.49
C ALA A 1088 40.01 -6.67 34.51
N VAL A 1089 40.05 -5.54 33.79
CA VAL A 1089 38.88 -4.66 33.64
C VAL A 1089 37.87 -5.25 32.65
N THR A 1090 38.32 -5.91 31.57
CA THR A 1090 37.44 -6.66 30.65
C THR A 1090 36.63 -7.73 31.38
N GLU A 1091 37.28 -8.57 32.20
CA GLU A 1091 36.61 -9.61 32.98
C GLU A 1091 35.58 -9.03 33.98
N ASN A 1092 35.80 -7.80 34.46
CA ASN A 1092 34.87 -7.12 35.35
C ASN A 1092 33.64 -6.56 34.61
N ILE A 1093 33.83 -6.01 33.40
CA ILE A 1093 32.73 -5.59 32.49
C ILE A 1093 31.83 -6.80 32.19
N ASP A 1094 32.41 -7.92 31.73
CA ASP A 1094 31.67 -9.15 31.42
C ASP A 1094 30.85 -9.67 32.62
N ALA A 1095 31.44 -9.63 33.82
CA ALA A 1095 30.80 -10.10 35.04
C ALA A 1095 29.59 -9.24 35.45
N VAL A 1096 29.70 -7.91 35.35
CA VAL A 1096 28.61 -6.99 35.69
C VAL A 1096 27.51 -7.05 34.64
N ALA A 1097 27.85 -7.13 33.35
CA ALA A 1097 26.89 -7.33 32.26
C ALA A 1097 26.02 -8.59 32.48
N ALA A 1098 26.65 -9.71 32.84
CA ALA A 1098 25.96 -10.97 33.05
C ALA A 1098 25.03 -10.98 34.27
N GLU A 1099 25.38 -10.27 35.35
CA GLU A 1099 24.52 -10.16 36.53
C GLU A 1099 23.36 -9.17 36.28
N ALA A 1100 23.59 -8.08 35.55
CA ALA A 1100 22.54 -7.11 35.19
C ALA A 1100 21.45 -7.73 34.31
N GLU A 1101 21.81 -8.48 33.26
CA GLU A 1101 20.84 -9.24 32.44
C GLU A 1101 20.05 -10.25 33.28
N LYS A 1102 20.69 -10.89 34.27
CA LYS A 1102 20.03 -11.86 35.17
C LYS A 1102 19.04 -11.19 36.14
N VAL A 1103 19.35 -9.99 36.65
CA VAL A 1103 18.40 -9.20 37.45
C VAL A 1103 17.23 -8.71 36.59
N TRP A 1104 17.51 -8.27 35.36
CA TRP A 1104 16.49 -7.85 34.41
C TRP A 1104 15.49 -8.97 34.04
N GLN A 1105 15.98 -10.19 33.80
CA GLN A 1105 15.11 -11.35 33.56
C GLN A 1105 14.20 -11.64 34.76
N ALA A 1106 14.72 -11.58 35.99
CA ALA A 1106 13.91 -11.78 37.20
C ALA A 1106 12.82 -10.71 37.37
N TYR A 1107 13.12 -9.45 37.03
CA TYR A 1107 12.13 -8.36 37.02
C TYR A 1107 10.99 -8.63 36.02
N GLN A 1108 11.32 -9.06 34.79
CA GLN A 1108 10.34 -9.41 33.76
C GLN A 1108 9.45 -10.60 34.16
N GLU A 1109 10.02 -11.63 34.80
CA GLU A 1109 9.26 -12.77 35.31
C GLU A 1109 8.30 -12.39 36.45
N ASN A 1110 8.72 -11.47 37.34
CA ASN A 1110 7.89 -10.94 38.42
C ASN A 1110 6.69 -10.13 37.90
N GLU A 1111 6.92 -9.24 36.92
CA GLU A 1111 5.87 -8.42 36.28
C GLU A 1111 4.84 -9.31 35.57
N ALA A 1112 5.30 -10.28 34.76
CA ALA A 1112 4.44 -11.19 34.03
C ALA A 1112 3.59 -12.09 34.96
N GLN A 1113 4.13 -12.48 36.12
CA GLN A 1113 3.37 -13.23 37.12
C GLN A 1113 2.35 -12.36 37.87
N TYR A 1114 2.67 -11.10 38.15
CA TYR A 1114 1.72 -10.17 38.79
C TYR A 1114 0.48 -9.92 37.91
N GLU A 1115 0.66 -9.74 36.59
CA GLU A 1115 -0.45 -9.68 35.63
C GLU A 1115 -1.31 -10.97 35.63
N ALA A 1116 -0.68 -12.14 35.74
CA ALA A 1116 -1.42 -13.41 35.87
C ALA A 1116 -2.21 -13.50 37.20
N ASP A 1117 -1.68 -12.95 38.28
CA ASP A 1117 -2.34 -12.88 39.59
C ASP A 1117 -3.52 -11.89 39.59
N LEU A 1118 -3.40 -10.76 38.89
CA LEU A 1118 -4.50 -9.81 38.66
C LEU A 1118 -5.66 -10.46 37.90
N ALA A 1119 -5.38 -11.22 36.84
CA ALA A 1119 -6.40 -11.96 36.10
C ALA A 1119 -7.13 -13.03 36.96
N ILE A 1120 -6.44 -13.62 37.95
CA ILE A 1120 -7.06 -14.51 38.94
C ILE A 1120 -8.03 -13.74 39.85
N ILE A 1121 -7.64 -12.54 40.32
CA ILE A 1121 -8.48 -11.67 41.16
C ILE A 1121 -9.73 -11.23 40.39
N GLU A 1122 -9.58 -10.76 39.15
CA GLU A 1122 -10.68 -10.30 38.29
C GLU A 1122 -11.71 -11.43 38.06
N ARG A 1123 -11.25 -12.66 37.78
CA ARG A 1123 -12.11 -13.85 37.64
C ARG A 1123 -12.94 -14.12 38.90
N VAL A 1124 -12.36 -13.92 40.08
CA VAL A 1124 -13.05 -14.12 41.37
C VAL A 1124 -14.07 -13.01 41.63
N GLN A 1125 -13.74 -11.76 41.30
CA GLN A 1125 -14.65 -10.62 41.39
C GLN A 1125 -15.86 -10.78 40.46
N ASN A 1126 -15.65 -11.10 39.19
CA ASN A 1126 -16.72 -11.35 38.21
C ASN A 1126 -17.70 -12.46 38.67
N LYS A 1127 -17.19 -13.53 39.32
CA LYS A 1127 -18.04 -14.58 39.92
C LYS A 1127 -18.87 -14.07 41.10
N PHE A 1128 -18.33 -13.16 41.91
CA PHE A 1128 -19.03 -12.58 43.05
C PHE A 1128 -20.13 -11.61 42.58
N ASP A 1129 -19.84 -10.76 41.60
CA ASP A 1129 -20.80 -9.79 41.08
C ASP A 1129 -22.00 -10.47 40.39
N ALA A 1130 -21.77 -11.56 39.64
CA ALA A 1130 -22.86 -12.38 39.09
C ALA A 1130 -23.79 -12.98 40.17
N VAL A 1131 -23.24 -13.35 41.33
CA VAL A 1131 -24.04 -13.82 42.48
C VAL A 1131 -24.78 -12.64 43.14
N LEU A 1132 -24.19 -11.45 43.22
CA LEU A 1132 -24.87 -10.25 43.73
C LEU A 1132 -26.03 -9.81 42.82
N GLU A 1133 -25.86 -9.85 41.50
CA GLU A 1133 -26.94 -9.57 40.53
C GLU A 1133 -28.10 -10.57 40.67
N LYS A 1134 -27.78 -11.86 40.80
CA LYS A 1134 -28.75 -12.93 41.06
C LYS A 1134 -29.51 -12.71 42.37
N ILE A 1135 -28.83 -12.31 43.44
CA ILE A 1135 -29.45 -11.96 44.73
C ILE A 1135 -30.34 -10.72 44.61
N ALA A 1136 -29.99 -9.73 43.79
CA ALA A 1136 -30.81 -8.54 43.55
C ALA A 1136 -32.14 -8.86 42.82
N GLY A 1137 -32.22 -10.00 42.12
CA GLY A 1137 -33.45 -10.54 41.54
C GLY A 1137 -34.35 -11.34 42.50
N PHE A 1138 -33.91 -11.57 43.74
CA PHE A 1138 -34.69 -12.26 44.78
C PHE A 1138 -35.56 -11.30 45.61
N ASP A 1139 -36.35 -11.83 46.55
CA ASP A 1139 -37.15 -11.01 47.46
C ASP A 1139 -36.24 -10.09 48.32
N GLU A 1140 -36.66 -8.84 48.56
CA GLU A 1140 -35.90 -7.80 49.27
C GLU A 1140 -35.39 -8.27 50.65
N THR A 1141 -36.09 -9.24 51.28
CA THR A 1141 -35.68 -9.82 52.57
C THR A 1141 -34.55 -10.86 52.48
N VAL A 1142 -34.27 -11.45 51.32
CA VAL A 1142 -33.15 -12.41 51.13
C VAL A 1142 -31.81 -11.69 51.27
N ALA A 1143 -31.68 -10.51 50.66
CA ALA A 1143 -30.48 -9.69 50.74
C ALA A 1143 -30.12 -9.28 52.18
N GLU A 1144 -31.12 -8.99 53.03
CA GLU A 1144 -30.90 -8.72 54.46
C GLU A 1144 -30.34 -9.93 55.23
N VAL A 1145 -30.69 -11.16 54.83
CA VAL A 1145 -30.28 -12.40 55.53
C VAL A 1145 -28.86 -12.86 55.18
N VAL A 1146 -28.36 -12.56 53.98
CA VAL A 1146 -27.02 -12.96 53.51
C VAL A 1146 -25.97 -11.84 53.53
N ALA A 1147 -26.33 -10.65 54.05
CA ALA A 1147 -25.46 -9.48 54.06
C ALA A 1147 -24.11 -9.69 54.79
N GLU A 1148 -24.08 -10.49 55.86
CA GLU A 1148 -22.83 -10.80 56.60
C GLU A 1148 -21.92 -11.77 55.81
N ASP A 1149 -22.49 -12.66 55.00
CA ASP A 1149 -21.73 -13.56 54.13
C ASP A 1149 -21.18 -12.79 52.90
N ILE A 1150 -21.94 -11.84 52.35
CA ILE A 1150 -21.50 -10.90 51.29
C ILE A 1150 -20.25 -10.14 51.74
N GLU A 1151 -20.27 -9.55 52.94
CA GLU A 1151 -19.13 -8.79 53.47
C GLU A 1151 -17.92 -9.70 53.79
N THR A 1152 -18.18 -10.95 54.19
CA THR A 1152 -17.14 -11.97 54.40
C THR A 1152 -16.43 -12.32 53.09
N VAL A 1153 -17.16 -12.46 51.99
CA VAL A 1153 -16.59 -12.70 50.64
C VAL A 1153 -15.77 -11.48 50.18
N ARG A 1154 -16.33 -10.26 50.29
CA ARG A 1154 -15.63 -9.03 49.91
C ARG A 1154 -14.30 -8.87 50.66
N THR A 1155 -14.30 -9.05 51.98
CA THR A 1155 -13.07 -9.02 52.82
C THR A 1155 -12.03 -10.06 52.39
N ALA A 1156 -12.45 -11.18 51.82
CA ALA A 1156 -11.56 -12.24 51.35
C ALA A 1156 -10.96 -11.91 49.96
N ILE A 1157 -11.71 -11.22 49.09
CA ILE A 1157 -11.22 -10.64 47.84
C ILE A 1157 -10.19 -9.54 48.13
N ASP A 1158 -10.48 -8.60 49.03
CA ASP A 1158 -9.55 -7.51 49.40
C ASP A 1158 -8.20 -8.05 49.92
N ARG A 1159 -8.23 -9.18 50.64
CA ARG A 1159 -7.03 -9.87 51.11
C ARG A 1159 -6.25 -10.58 50.00
N LEU A 1160 -6.94 -11.11 49.00
CA LEU A 1160 -6.30 -11.70 47.82
C LEU A 1160 -5.54 -10.61 47.04
N SER A 1161 -6.19 -9.48 46.77
CA SER A 1161 -5.57 -8.32 46.11
C SER A 1161 -4.35 -7.79 46.87
N SER A 1162 -4.47 -7.55 48.17
CA SER A 1162 -3.35 -7.01 48.96
C SER A 1162 -2.19 -7.99 49.19
N THR A 1163 -2.38 -9.28 48.90
CA THR A 1163 -1.28 -10.26 48.86
C THR A 1163 -0.56 -10.21 47.51
N ALA A 1164 -1.26 -10.00 46.39
CA ALA A 1164 -0.64 -9.85 45.06
C ALA A 1164 0.25 -8.61 45.00
N GLU A 1165 -0.29 -7.45 45.40
CA GLU A 1165 0.44 -6.17 45.46
C GLU A 1165 1.76 -6.30 46.25
N LYS A 1166 1.73 -6.93 47.43
CA LYS A 1166 2.94 -7.10 48.26
C LYS A 1166 3.93 -8.09 47.68
N SER A 1167 3.49 -9.06 46.89
CA SER A 1167 4.39 -10.02 46.28
C SER A 1167 5.14 -9.35 45.13
N HIS A 1168 4.43 -8.56 44.32
CA HIS A 1168 4.99 -7.73 43.27
C HIS A 1168 6.00 -6.70 43.81
N ASP A 1169 5.61 -5.91 44.82
CA ASP A 1169 6.46 -4.91 45.51
C ASP A 1169 7.78 -5.49 46.08
N ASN A 1170 7.80 -6.79 46.42
CA ASN A 1170 8.98 -7.46 46.99
C ASN A 1170 9.77 -8.31 45.96
N GLY A 1171 9.32 -8.38 44.70
CA GLY A 1171 9.94 -9.24 43.69
C GLY A 1171 9.67 -10.74 43.85
N THR A 1172 8.61 -11.13 44.59
CA THR A 1172 8.33 -12.53 44.95
C THR A 1172 7.09 -13.12 44.26
N SER A 1173 6.48 -12.46 43.27
CA SER A 1173 5.24 -12.94 42.61
C SER A 1173 5.36 -14.37 42.09
N VAL A 1174 6.51 -14.73 41.51
CA VAL A 1174 6.79 -16.10 41.03
C VAL A 1174 6.86 -17.13 42.17
N GLU A 1175 7.37 -16.74 43.33
CA GLU A 1175 7.50 -17.63 44.50
C GLU A 1175 6.16 -17.78 45.27
N ASP A 1176 5.31 -16.74 45.27
CA ASP A 1176 4.01 -16.72 45.97
C ASP A 1176 2.82 -17.17 45.09
N ALA A 1177 2.99 -17.41 43.79
CA ALA A 1177 1.90 -17.75 42.86
C ALA A 1177 1.00 -18.92 43.34
N ASP A 1178 1.60 -19.98 43.90
CA ASP A 1178 0.91 -21.14 44.48
C ASP A 1178 0.04 -20.75 45.70
N LEU A 1179 0.52 -19.80 46.51
CA LEU A 1179 -0.22 -19.26 47.66
C LEU A 1179 -1.43 -18.44 47.19
N LEU A 1180 -1.24 -17.62 46.16
CA LEU A 1180 -2.27 -16.74 45.62
C LEU A 1180 -3.39 -17.52 44.93
N GLN A 1181 -3.04 -18.52 44.12
CA GLN A 1181 -4.00 -19.44 43.52
C GLN A 1181 -4.78 -20.25 44.58
N THR A 1182 -4.10 -20.66 45.66
CA THR A 1182 -4.74 -21.31 46.82
C THR A 1182 -5.73 -20.38 47.53
N MET A 1183 -5.37 -19.10 47.73
CA MET A 1183 -6.28 -18.10 48.31
C MET A 1183 -7.51 -17.88 47.42
N ALA A 1184 -7.32 -17.70 46.11
CA ALA A 1184 -8.41 -17.52 45.15
C ALA A 1184 -9.41 -18.68 45.17
N TYR A 1185 -8.94 -19.93 45.19
CA TYR A 1185 -9.80 -21.12 45.29
C TYR A 1185 -10.67 -21.12 46.56
N ASN A 1186 -10.13 -20.66 47.69
CA ASN A 1186 -10.89 -20.53 48.93
C ASN A 1186 -11.95 -19.42 48.86
N VAL A 1187 -11.70 -18.33 48.14
CA VAL A 1187 -12.71 -17.26 47.92
C VAL A 1187 -13.84 -17.75 47.01
N GLU A 1188 -13.54 -18.48 45.93
CA GLU A 1188 -14.57 -19.06 45.06
C GLU A 1188 -15.50 -20.04 45.81
N ALA A 1189 -14.97 -20.80 46.78
CA ALA A 1189 -15.77 -21.65 47.64
C ALA A 1189 -16.72 -20.87 48.56
N LEU A 1190 -16.33 -19.67 49.02
CA LEU A 1190 -17.20 -18.77 49.79
C LEU A 1190 -18.29 -18.16 48.92
N ILE A 1191 -17.97 -17.74 47.68
CA ILE A 1191 -18.95 -17.24 46.70
C ILE A 1191 -20.01 -18.31 46.41
N ALA A 1192 -19.60 -19.56 46.18
CA ALA A 1192 -20.53 -20.67 45.97
C ALA A 1192 -21.40 -20.97 47.20
N ALA A 1193 -20.86 -20.84 48.42
CA ALA A 1193 -21.63 -21.01 49.66
C ALA A 1193 -22.69 -19.91 49.85
N LEU A 1194 -22.35 -18.66 49.50
CA LEU A 1194 -23.27 -17.52 49.50
C LEU A 1194 -24.45 -17.74 48.53
N ASP A 1195 -24.17 -18.14 47.28
CA ASP A 1195 -25.19 -18.37 46.25
C ASP A 1195 -26.21 -19.45 46.69
N ASN A 1196 -25.71 -20.62 47.12
CA ASN A 1196 -26.55 -21.71 47.63
C ASN A 1196 -27.40 -21.28 48.85
N LYS A 1197 -26.87 -20.41 49.71
CA LYS A 1197 -27.60 -19.89 50.89
C LYS A 1197 -28.72 -18.94 50.46
N ALA A 1198 -28.46 -18.06 49.50
CA ALA A 1198 -29.45 -17.14 48.97
C ALA A 1198 -30.61 -17.85 48.23
N GLU A 1199 -30.30 -18.83 47.37
CA GLU A 1199 -31.30 -19.67 46.71
C GLU A 1199 -32.22 -20.39 47.72
N LEU A 1200 -31.63 -20.92 48.80
CA LEU A 1200 -32.38 -21.64 49.83
C LEU A 1200 -33.34 -20.72 50.60
N GLU A 1201 -32.96 -19.48 50.89
CA GLU A 1201 -33.88 -18.50 51.51
C GLU A 1201 -34.99 -18.07 50.54
N GLN A 1202 -34.67 -17.80 49.28
CA GLN A 1202 -35.67 -17.51 48.24
C GLN A 1202 -36.67 -18.66 48.07
N GLN A 1203 -36.20 -19.91 48.14
CA GLN A 1203 -37.05 -21.10 48.08
C GLN A 1203 -37.97 -21.23 49.32
N LYS A 1204 -37.50 -20.88 50.53
CA LYS A 1204 -38.33 -20.86 51.75
C LYS A 1204 -39.45 -19.82 51.66
N ILE A 1205 -39.16 -18.63 51.13
CA ILE A 1205 -40.17 -17.57 50.91
C ILE A 1205 -41.22 -18.07 49.92
N THR A 1206 -40.78 -18.55 48.75
CA THR A 1206 -41.65 -19.08 47.69
C THR A 1206 -42.55 -20.21 48.21
N THR A 1207 -41.98 -21.17 48.95
CA THR A 1207 -42.74 -22.30 49.53
C THR A 1207 -43.75 -21.85 50.60
N SER A 1208 -43.44 -20.79 51.34
CA SER A 1208 -44.34 -20.22 52.35
C SER A 1208 -45.53 -19.51 51.70
N ILE A 1209 -45.29 -18.78 50.60
CA ILE A 1209 -46.34 -18.20 49.75
C ILE A 1209 -47.22 -19.31 49.16
N SER A 1210 -46.63 -20.39 48.62
CA SER A 1210 -47.39 -21.53 48.07
C SER A 1210 -48.30 -22.21 49.10
N LYS A 1211 -47.85 -22.35 50.36
CA LYS A 1211 -48.68 -22.90 51.46
C LYS A 1211 -49.84 -21.99 51.84
N VAL A 1212 -49.69 -20.67 51.74
CA VAL A 1212 -50.80 -19.72 51.93
C VAL A 1212 -51.80 -19.83 50.78
N THR A 1213 -51.36 -20.05 49.55
CA THR A 1213 -52.23 -20.18 48.37
C THR A 1213 -53.06 -21.47 48.39
N GLN A 1214 -52.51 -22.61 48.84
CA GLN A 1214 -53.27 -23.87 48.93
C GLN A 1214 -54.40 -23.88 49.99
N LEU A 1215 -54.41 -22.90 50.92
CA LEU A 1215 -55.48 -22.76 51.92
C LEU A 1215 -56.74 -22.03 51.42
N ASN A 1216 -56.75 -21.53 50.17
CA ASN A 1216 -57.78 -20.61 49.67
C ASN A 1216 -58.87 -21.22 48.75
N ASN A 1217 -59.04 -22.55 48.73
CA ASN A 1217 -60.22 -23.17 48.11
C ASN A 1217 -61.47 -23.03 49.00
N GLY A 1218 -62.08 -21.84 48.99
CA GLY A 1218 -63.46 -21.62 49.48
C GLY A 1218 -63.65 -20.53 50.53
N ASN A 1219 -63.78 -19.29 50.09
CA ASN A 1219 -64.54 -18.19 50.74
C ASN A 1219 -64.50 -18.08 52.28
N VAL A 1220 -63.35 -17.72 52.90
CA VAL A 1220 -63.33 -16.84 54.09
C VAL A 1220 -61.93 -16.30 54.43
N MET A 1221 -61.83 -14.98 54.61
CA MET A 1221 -60.60 -14.31 55.07
C MET A 1221 -60.48 -14.37 56.60
N PHE A 1222 -59.28 -14.69 57.09
CA PHE A 1222 -58.92 -14.65 58.51
C PHE A 1222 -57.79 -13.63 58.74
N ASP A 1223 -57.77 -12.97 59.89
CA ASP A 1223 -56.63 -12.13 60.32
C ASP A 1223 -55.43 -12.96 60.81
N LEU A 1224 -54.29 -12.31 61.03
CA LEU A 1224 -53.04 -12.92 61.54
C LEU A 1224 -53.15 -13.51 62.97
N SER A 1225 -54.34 -13.51 63.58
CA SER A 1225 -54.66 -14.19 64.85
C SER A 1225 -55.69 -15.32 64.70
N GLY A 1226 -56.12 -15.63 63.48
CA GLY A 1226 -56.99 -16.78 63.18
C GLY A 1226 -58.49 -16.54 63.37
N ARG A 1227 -59.01 -15.31 63.17
CA ARG A 1227 -60.46 -15.03 63.21
C ARG A 1227 -61.02 -14.45 61.90
N GLN A 1228 -62.25 -14.86 61.61
CA GLN A 1228 -62.95 -14.74 60.31
C GLN A 1228 -63.61 -13.36 60.12
N VAL A 1229 -63.47 -12.72 58.95
CA VAL A 1229 -63.90 -11.32 58.72
C VAL A 1229 -64.79 -11.17 57.46
N LYS A 1230 -65.85 -10.34 57.54
CA LYS A 1230 -66.73 -9.98 56.41
C LYS A 1230 -66.29 -8.70 55.69
N GLN A 1231 -66.51 -8.64 54.37
CA GLN A 1231 -66.20 -7.47 53.54
C GLN A 1231 -66.87 -6.18 54.06
N GLY A 1232 -66.04 -5.15 54.30
CA GLY A 1232 -66.44 -3.80 54.65
C GLY A 1232 -65.25 -2.85 54.48
N LYS A 1233 -65.47 -1.71 53.80
CA LYS A 1233 -64.44 -0.75 53.36
C LYS A 1233 -63.46 -0.37 54.48
N GLY A 1234 -62.15 -0.58 54.27
CA GLY A 1234 -61.09 -0.19 55.19
C GLY A 1234 -59.72 -0.09 54.51
N LEU A 1235 -58.91 0.90 54.90
CA LEU A 1235 -57.53 1.09 54.42
C LEU A 1235 -56.64 -0.12 54.76
N VAL A 1236 -55.81 -0.54 53.81
CA VAL A 1236 -54.61 -1.33 54.10
C VAL A 1236 -53.43 -0.37 54.14
N ILE A 1237 -52.61 -0.45 55.19
CA ILE A 1237 -51.36 0.31 55.35
C ILE A 1237 -50.21 -0.67 55.11
N ILE A 1238 -49.39 -0.40 54.09
CA ILE A 1238 -48.12 -1.08 53.86
C ILE A 1238 -47.04 0.00 53.99
N GLY A 1239 -46.30 -0.04 55.10
CA GLY A 1239 -45.25 0.95 55.40
C GLY A 1239 -45.76 2.40 55.52
N LYS A 1240 -44.89 3.36 55.18
CA LYS A 1240 -45.10 4.81 55.40
C LYS A 1240 -45.84 5.56 54.28
N LYS A 1241 -46.28 4.91 53.20
CA LYS A 1241 -47.01 5.55 52.07
C LYS A 1241 -48.45 5.06 51.97
N LYS A 1242 -49.36 5.93 51.49
CA LYS A 1242 -50.77 5.62 51.26
C LYS A 1242 -51.07 5.57 49.77
N TYR A 1243 -51.73 4.51 49.32
CA TYR A 1243 -52.22 4.37 47.95
C TYR A 1243 -53.76 4.28 47.94
N VAL A 1244 -54.37 4.79 46.87
CA VAL A 1244 -55.79 4.62 46.57
C VAL A 1244 -55.88 3.68 45.38
N VAL A 1245 -56.48 2.51 45.58
CA VAL A 1245 -56.71 1.54 44.51
C VAL A 1245 -57.91 1.99 43.67
N LYS A 1246 -57.83 1.75 42.36
CA LYS A 1246 -58.95 1.84 41.43
C LYS A 1246 -59.28 0.44 40.93
#